data_AF-F4QN68-F1
#
_entry.id   AF-F4QN68-F1
#
_cell.length_a   1.000
_cell.length_b   1.000
_cell.length_c   1.000
_cell.angle_alpha   90.00
_cell.angle_beta   90.00
_cell.angle_gamma   90.00
#
_symmetry.space_group_name_H-M   'P 1'
#
loop_
_entity.id
_entity.type
_entity.pdbx_description
1 polymer ?
#
loop_
_entity_poly.entity_id
_entity_poly.type
_entity_poly.pdbx_seq_one_letter_code
_entity_poly.pdbx_strand_id
1 'polypeptide(L)'
;MAIVQRHGLSRAKLLFGLILMLAALAVAFAAWAATKAPAKPLMGAQVLVFSKTAGFRHDSIPTGQAALKDLAQKQGFIVTVTEDASVFTDDNLKTYDAVVFLNTTGDILDENQQAAFEHFIQSGGGLLGIHAATDTESDGKWPWYTKLIGGHFKHHPAIQEARLVVADPHNPAIAADPALVKKGELRFTDEWYDHRNVSPFLHHILKIDTQSYQGSQSQGLANMVWSNEFDGGRGFYIGLGHRNESYAEPIMQRLIIQGLTYAVGKKTRDYSKVRPAAERMTRETVVSNMNEPIAFDFLPDRSILIIQRGGELIHVDPTWGARRTVGKVAFDSSNGEHGAYALAVDPAFASNRILYIQHSKRGKAGKMMNRVGRFRLDVKAGRLTPVDTLIDIPIEDTCCHTGSGLLFNKAGELFITTGDNTNPWDKTVNGFAPLDNRPTGTDMDAARSSGNTQDLRGKILRIRPKAAGGYTVPKGNLFASPKQGRPEIYAMGFRNPYSLAQDPKTGYLYLGDVGPDSSVDDANRGVRGHDEINEIKSPGNYGWPLFIGNNFPYHKHDFVTGTNGPAFDPARPVNPSARNTGMKVLPPARPALLYYPYNESSVFPELGTGGRSATAGGVYRRLKTPATTNLPVWYDGKLFISDFVRSYVKVVDFDNQGQVRQIVDLAPNVKIDNPIDMMFGPDGNLYVLAYGPKWNAPNPTSGLYRIVFRPGELEPMAAAVAEAPVSPALALIEENACLSCHQIDEESVGPSYKQVAEKYRDRADAVDYIAGRIGAGSTGVWGSPHAMPAFEGISEDDRKVLATYILAQ
;
A
#
# COMPACT_ATOMS: atom_id res chain seq x y z
N MET A 1 -23.54 -41.33 88.21
CA MET A 1 -23.19 -42.75 87.97
C MET A 1 -23.52 -43.10 86.53
N ALA A 2 -22.69 -43.94 85.89
CA ALA A 2 -22.79 -44.56 84.54
C ALA A 2 -21.88 -43.90 83.46
N ILE A 3 -20.58 -44.26 83.46
CA ILE A 3 -19.92 -45.31 82.64
C ILE A 3 -19.46 -44.78 81.28
N VAL A 4 -18.16 -44.49 81.20
CA VAL A 4 -17.39 -44.28 79.97
C VAL A 4 -16.94 -45.65 79.46
N GLN A 5 -17.45 -46.10 78.31
CA GLN A 5 -16.91 -47.23 77.57
C GLN A 5 -15.89 -46.71 76.55
N ARG A 6 -14.60 -46.95 76.81
CA ARG A 6 -13.51 -46.72 75.86
C ARG A 6 -13.50 -47.86 74.83
N HIS A 7 -13.87 -47.58 73.59
CA HIS A 7 -13.49 -48.42 72.46
C HIS A 7 -12.06 -48.10 72.03
N GLY A 8 -11.11 -48.94 72.46
CA GLY A 8 -9.76 -48.95 71.91
C GLY A 8 -9.80 -49.54 70.50
N LEU A 9 -9.71 -48.70 69.46
CA LEU A 9 -9.27 -49.17 68.16
C LEU A 9 -7.86 -49.75 68.32
N SER A 10 -7.66 -51.01 67.96
CA SER A 10 -6.36 -51.65 68.06
C SER A 10 -5.32 -50.86 67.26
N ARG A 11 -4.09 -50.75 67.78
CA ARG A 11 -2.97 -50.06 67.10
C ARG A 11 -2.79 -50.52 65.65
N ALA A 12 -3.16 -51.76 65.33
CA ALA A 12 -3.16 -52.30 63.97
C ALA A 12 -4.15 -51.58 63.02
N LYS A 13 -5.36 -51.22 63.47
CA LYS A 13 -6.35 -50.49 62.64
C LYS A 13 -5.94 -49.03 62.41
N LEU A 14 -5.31 -48.39 63.40
CA LEU A 14 -4.73 -47.05 63.28
C LEU A 14 -3.54 -47.05 62.31
N LEU A 15 -2.66 -48.05 62.38
CA LEU A 15 -1.52 -48.18 61.47
C LEU A 15 -1.97 -48.47 60.02
N PHE A 16 -2.98 -49.34 59.85
CA PHE A 16 -3.53 -49.66 58.53
C PHE A 16 -4.26 -48.47 57.90
N GLY A 17 -5.01 -47.70 58.71
CA GLY A 17 -5.64 -46.45 58.28
C GLY A 17 -4.61 -45.38 57.88
N LEU A 18 -3.49 -45.27 58.62
CA LEU A 18 -2.40 -44.35 58.28
C LEU A 18 -1.70 -44.73 56.97
N ILE A 19 -1.46 -46.04 56.74
CA ILE A 19 -0.87 -46.54 55.49
C ILE A 19 -1.80 -46.29 54.31
N LEU A 20 -3.10 -46.54 54.44
CA LEU A 20 -4.08 -46.25 53.40
C LEU A 20 -4.19 -44.75 53.11
N MET A 21 -4.11 -43.89 54.13
CA MET A 21 -4.14 -42.44 53.97
C MET A 21 -2.86 -41.93 53.29
N LEU A 22 -1.68 -42.46 53.64
CA LEU A 22 -0.42 -42.14 52.99
C LEU A 22 -0.37 -42.65 51.55
N ALA A 23 -0.93 -43.82 51.26
CA ALA A 23 -1.07 -44.34 49.89
C ALA A 23 -2.03 -43.48 49.06
N ALA A 24 -3.17 -43.07 49.62
CA ALA A 24 -4.11 -42.17 48.96
C ALA A 24 -3.51 -40.78 48.72
N LEU A 25 -2.73 -40.25 49.67
CA LEU A 25 -1.98 -38.99 49.52
C LEU A 25 -0.88 -39.12 48.46
N ALA A 26 -0.18 -40.24 48.39
CA ALA A 26 0.83 -40.49 47.35
C ALA A 26 0.20 -40.59 45.95
N VAL A 27 -0.96 -41.24 45.81
CA VAL A 27 -1.71 -41.32 44.55
C VAL A 27 -2.27 -39.94 44.16
N ALA A 28 -2.82 -39.18 45.12
CA ALA A 28 -3.30 -37.82 44.88
C ALA A 28 -2.16 -36.85 44.52
N PHE A 29 -0.99 -37.00 45.15
CA PHE A 29 0.20 -36.21 44.83
C PHE A 29 0.78 -36.59 43.47
N ALA A 30 0.80 -37.88 43.10
CA ALA A 30 1.20 -38.34 41.78
C ALA A 30 0.24 -37.83 40.68
N ALA A 31 -1.07 -37.84 40.94
CA ALA A 31 -2.08 -37.29 40.04
C ALA A 31 -1.94 -35.76 39.89
N TRP A 32 -1.69 -35.03 40.99
CA TRP A 32 -1.44 -33.58 40.96
C TRP A 32 -0.13 -33.22 40.25
N ALA A 33 0.94 -33.99 40.47
CA ALA A 33 2.21 -33.84 39.77
C ALA A 33 2.09 -34.14 38.27
N ALA A 34 1.29 -35.14 37.88
CA ALA A 34 1.01 -35.45 36.47
C ALA A 34 0.24 -34.32 35.77
N THR A 35 -0.64 -33.59 36.46
CA THR A 35 -1.32 -32.39 35.91
C THR A 35 -0.44 -31.15 35.81
N LYS A 36 0.79 -31.18 36.35
CA LYS A 36 1.78 -30.10 36.32
C LYS A 36 3.00 -30.37 35.44
N ALA A 37 3.06 -31.52 34.76
CA ALA A 37 4.12 -31.73 33.76
C ALA A 37 3.99 -30.62 32.69
N PRO A 38 5.05 -29.84 32.43
CA PRO A 38 4.97 -28.78 31.43
C PRO A 38 4.60 -29.42 30.09
N ALA A 39 3.53 -28.93 29.46
CA ALA A 39 3.15 -29.38 28.14
C ALA A 39 4.35 -29.22 27.22
N LYS A 40 4.79 -30.30 26.56
CA LYS A 40 5.82 -30.22 25.52
C LYS A 40 5.17 -29.56 24.29
N PRO A 41 5.48 -28.29 23.97
CA PRO A 41 4.74 -27.54 22.96
C PRO A 41 4.83 -28.20 21.57
N LEU A 42 5.92 -28.93 21.32
CA LEU A 42 6.15 -29.66 20.08
C LEU A 42 5.50 -31.05 20.00
N MET A 43 4.94 -31.60 21.09
CA MET A 43 4.38 -32.95 21.10
C MET A 43 3.36 -33.16 19.96
N GLY A 44 3.59 -34.16 19.11
CA GLY A 44 2.76 -34.50 17.96
C GLY A 44 2.81 -33.51 16.79
N ALA A 45 3.70 -32.51 16.80
CA ALA A 45 3.85 -31.60 15.68
C ALA A 45 4.50 -32.31 14.48
N GLN A 46 4.00 -32.05 13.28
CA GLN A 46 4.54 -32.54 12.02
C GLN A 46 5.53 -31.51 11.45
N VAL A 47 6.79 -31.88 11.26
CA VAL A 47 7.84 -30.94 10.81
C VAL A 47 8.49 -31.45 9.53
N LEU A 48 8.44 -30.64 8.47
CA LEU A 48 9.16 -30.89 7.23
C LEU A 48 10.56 -30.27 7.34
N VAL A 49 11.61 -31.06 7.23
CA VAL A 49 13.00 -30.59 7.16
C VAL A 49 13.47 -30.68 5.72
N PHE A 50 13.66 -29.52 5.12
CA PHE A 50 14.09 -29.35 3.75
C PHE A 50 15.53 -28.86 3.70
N SER A 51 16.39 -29.54 2.93
CA SER A 51 17.83 -29.22 2.84
C SER A 51 18.36 -29.27 1.41
N LYS A 52 17.50 -29.01 0.42
CA LYS A 52 17.92 -28.87 -0.99
C LYS A 52 18.85 -27.66 -1.14
N THR A 53 19.88 -27.80 -1.97
CA THR A 53 20.84 -26.74 -2.28
C THR A 53 21.01 -26.66 -3.80
N ALA A 54 20.88 -25.45 -4.35
CA ALA A 54 21.29 -25.10 -5.72
C ALA A 54 22.59 -24.27 -5.74
N GLY A 55 23.05 -23.80 -4.57
CA GLY A 55 24.33 -23.13 -4.37
C GLY A 55 25.33 -24.00 -3.58
N PHE A 56 26.08 -23.37 -2.66
CA PHE A 56 27.06 -24.06 -1.82
C PHE A 56 26.39 -25.12 -0.94
N ARG A 57 26.95 -26.32 -0.91
CA ARG A 57 26.46 -27.43 -0.08
C ARG A 57 27.30 -27.55 1.19
N HIS A 58 26.64 -27.40 2.34
CA HIS A 58 27.29 -27.46 3.64
C HIS A 58 27.46 -28.92 4.10
N ASP A 59 28.68 -29.30 4.51
CA ASP A 59 28.99 -30.63 5.06
C ASP A 59 28.21 -30.95 6.34
N SER A 60 27.65 -29.92 7.00
CA SER A 60 26.87 -30.06 8.22
C SER A 60 25.40 -30.43 8.03
N ILE A 61 24.90 -30.48 6.79
CA ILE A 61 23.52 -30.88 6.50
C ILE A 61 23.17 -32.25 7.12
N PRO A 62 23.94 -33.34 6.91
CA PRO A 62 23.63 -34.64 7.52
C PRO A 62 23.62 -34.60 9.06
N THR A 63 24.53 -33.84 9.66
CA THR A 63 24.61 -33.67 11.12
C THR A 63 23.40 -32.90 11.66
N GLY A 64 22.99 -31.83 10.98
CA GLY A 64 21.78 -31.07 11.33
C GLY A 64 20.50 -31.90 11.20
N GLN A 65 20.37 -32.71 10.15
CA GLN A 65 19.26 -33.64 9.98
C GLN A 65 19.21 -34.67 11.12
N ALA A 66 20.37 -35.22 11.52
CA ALA A 66 20.46 -36.16 12.63
C ALA A 66 20.09 -35.50 13.98
N ALA A 67 20.57 -34.27 14.23
CA ALA A 67 20.24 -33.51 15.43
C ALA A 67 18.74 -33.22 15.52
N LEU A 68 18.09 -32.84 14.42
CA LEU A 68 16.63 -32.62 14.38
C LEU A 68 15.85 -33.91 14.66
N LYS A 69 16.29 -35.07 14.15
CA LYS A 69 15.68 -36.38 14.45
C LYS A 69 15.82 -36.76 15.92
N ASP A 70 16.98 -36.52 16.53
CA ASP A 70 17.20 -36.76 17.97
C ASP A 70 16.34 -35.84 18.83
N LEU A 71 16.28 -34.55 18.50
CA LEU A 71 15.39 -33.59 19.15
C LEU A 71 13.91 -33.97 18.99
N ALA A 72 13.52 -34.52 17.83
CA ALA A 72 12.17 -35.03 17.57
C ALA A 72 11.80 -36.13 18.56
N GLN A 73 12.67 -37.10 18.77
CA GLN A 73 12.47 -38.16 19.76
C GLN A 73 12.35 -37.61 21.19
N LYS A 74 13.21 -36.65 21.57
CA LYS A 74 13.24 -36.05 22.91
C LYS A 74 12.00 -35.18 23.20
N GLN A 75 11.55 -34.40 22.22
CA GLN A 75 10.46 -33.43 22.37
C GLN A 75 9.10 -33.97 21.92
N GLY A 76 9.07 -35.12 21.22
CA GLY A 76 7.87 -35.81 20.79
C GLY A 76 7.22 -35.23 19.53
N PHE A 77 7.95 -34.50 18.68
CA PHE A 77 7.48 -34.13 17.34
C PHE A 77 7.92 -35.17 16.31
N ILE A 78 7.35 -35.09 15.11
CA ILE A 78 7.60 -35.99 13.99
C ILE A 78 8.33 -35.19 12.91
N VAL A 79 9.37 -35.79 12.33
CA VAL A 79 10.20 -35.15 11.31
C VAL A 79 10.18 -35.95 10.03
N THR A 80 9.83 -35.29 8.93
CA THR A 80 10.07 -35.76 7.56
C THR A 80 11.25 -35.00 7.01
N VAL A 81 12.32 -35.69 6.59
CA VAL A 81 13.49 -35.06 5.95
C VAL A 81 13.44 -35.31 4.45
N THR A 82 13.65 -34.27 3.64
CA THR A 82 13.71 -34.41 2.19
C THR A 82 14.56 -33.32 1.53
N GLU A 83 15.05 -33.59 0.32
CA GLU A 83 15.64 -32.63 -0.61
C GLU A 83 14.80 -32.52 -1.89
N ASP A 84 13.69 -33.26 -1.99
CA ASP A 84 12.76 -33.23 -3.13
C ASP A 84 11.79 -32.05 -3.00
N ALA A 85 11.89 -31.09 -3.92
CA ALA A 85 11.05 -29.89 -3.93
C ALA A 85 9.60 -30.17 -4.36
N SER A 86 9.32 -31.32 -5.01
CA SER A 86 7.97 -31.67 -5.47
C SER A 86 6.96 -31.84 -4.32
N VAL A 87 7.44 -31.94 -3.08
CA VAL A 87 6.60 -31.98 -1.88
C VAL A 87 5.99 -30.62 -1.53
N PHE A 88 6.45 -29.52 -2.11
CA PHE A 88 5.90 -28.17 -1.89
C PHE A 88 4.64 -27.98 -2.73
N THR A 89 3.56 -28.61 -2.27
CA THR A 89 2.20 -28.43 -2.80
C THR A 89 1.26 -28.04 -1.67
N ASP A 90 0.18 -27.32 -1.99
CA ASP A 90 -0.82 -26.89 -0.99
C ASP A 90 -1.35 -28.09 -0.18
N ASP A 91 -1.63 -29.21 -0.83
CA ASP A 91 -2.18 -30.40 -0.17
C ASP A 91 -1.19 -31.09 0.75
N ASN A 92 0.07 -31.18 0.35
CA ASN A 92 1.08 -31.80 1.20
C ASN A 92 1.47 -30.88 2.37
N LEU A 93 1.65 -29.58 2.14
CA LEU A 93 2.04 -28.61 3.19
C LEU A 93 0.97 -28.45 4.28
N LYS A 94 -0.32 -28.65 3.98
CA LYS A 94 -1.41 -28.71 4.97
C LYS A 94 -1.17 -29.75 6.08
N THR A 95 -0.40 -30.80 5.79
CA THR A 95 -0.11 -31.88 6.76
C THR A 95 0.97 -31.52 7.76
N TYR A 96 1.72 -30.45 7.51
CA TYR A 96 2.83 -30.01 8.36
C TYR A 96 2.42 -28.86 9.29
N ASP A 97 3.10 -28.81 10.43
CA ASP A 97 2.97 -27.74 11.40
C ASP A 97 3.97 -26.61 11.20
N ALA A 98 5.17 -26.96 10.75
CA ALA A 98 6.29 -26.06 10.47
C ALA A 98 7.19 -26.67 9.39
N VAL A 99 7.92 -25.80 8.68
CA VAL A 99 8.96 -26.18 7.73
C VAL A 99 10.30 -25.69 8.26
N VAL A 100 11.35 -26.49 8.12
CA VAL A 100 12.74 -26.14 8.43
C VAL A 100 13.51 -26.04 7.14
N PHE A 101 14.14 -24.90 6.89
CA PHE A 101 15.15 -24.75 5.85
C PHE A 101 16.51 -24.91 6.50
N LEU A 102 17.10 -26.10 6.32
CA LEU A 102 18.36 -26.49 6.94
C LEU A 102 19.49 -26.29 5.92
N ASN A 103 20.25 -25.21 6.07
CA ASN A 103 21.41 -24.91 5.21
C ASN A 103 21.10 -24.92 3.70
N THR A 104 19.89 -24.49 3.34
CA THR A 104 19.45 -24.34 1.95
C THR A 104 20.15 -23.15 1.28
N THR A 105 20.52 -23.26 0.01
CA THR A 105 21.26 -22.21 -0.74
C THR A 105 20.80 -22.15 -2.19
N GLY A 106 20.78 -20.95 -2.78
CA GLY A 106 20.37 -20.72 -4.17
C GLY A 106 18.85 -20.84 -4.40
N ASP A 107 18.45 -20.81 -5.67
CA ASP A 107 17.06 -20.96 -6.15
C ASP A 107 16.66 -22.45 -6.10
N ILE A 108 15.76 -22.81 -5.18
CA ILE A 108 15.45 -24.22 -4.85
C ILE A 108 13.98 -24.59 -5.07
N LEU A 109 13.08 -23.61 -5.17
CA LEU A 109 11.65 -23.78 -5.41
C LEU A 109 11.22 -23.05 -6.68
N ASP A 110 10.45 -23.72 -7.55
CA ASP A 110 9.80 -23.05 -8.68
C ASP A 110 8.60 -22.19 -8.24
N GLU A 111 8.05 -21.37 -9.15
CA GLU A 111 6.95 -20.44 -8.87
C GLU A 111 5.72 -21.10 -8.21
N ASN A 112 5.38 -22.34 -8.60
CA ASN A 112 4.25 -23.06 -8.00
C ASN A 112 4.55 -23.52 -6.57
N GLN A 113 5.77 -23.99 -6.33
CA GLN A 113 6.25 -24.41 -5.02
C GLN A 113 6.41 -23.21 -4.07
N GLN A 114 6.88 -22.07 -4.59
CA GLN A 114 6.92 -20.79 -3.87
C GLN A 114 5.51 -20.37 -3.45
N ALA A 115 4.55 -20.37 -4.37
CA ALA A 115 3.15 -20.03 -4.06
C ALA A 115 2.55 -20.96 -2.98
N ALA A 116 2.77 -22.28 -3.09
CA ALA A 116 2.32 -23.23 -2.06
C ALA A 116 2.94 -22.94 -0.68
N PHE A 117 4.21 -22.53 -0.64
CA PHE A 117 4.88 -22.14 0.59
C PHE A 117 4.32 -20.82 1.16
N GLU A 118 4.04 -19.82 0.32
CA GLU A 118 3.37 -18.59 0.74
C GLU A 118 2.02 -18.88 1.36
N HIS A 119 1.18 -19.71 0.72
CA HIS A 119 -0.12 -20.11 1.23
C HIS A 119 0.00 -20.83 2.58
N PHE A 120 0.99 -21.72 2.74
CA PHE A 120 1.25 -22.38 4.01
C PHE A 120 1.55 -21.37 5.12
N ILE A 121 2.42 -20.39 4.88
CA ILE A 121 2.75 -19.34 5.85
C ILE A 121 1.52 -18.45 6.12
N GLN A 122 0.79 -18.01 5.09
CA GLN A 122 -0.41 -17.20 5.20
C GLN A 122 -1.55 -17.87 5.96
N SER A 123 -1.62 -19.19 5.90
CA SER A 123 -2.58 -19.97 6.71
C SER A 123 -2.22 -19.99 8.21
N GLY A 124 -1.05 -19.50 8.61
CA GLY A 124 -0.54 -19.56 9.98
C GLY A 124 0.54 -20.63 10.20
N GLY A 125 1.10 -21.19 9.13
CA GLY A 125 2.32 -22.00 9.17
C GLY A 125 3.54 -21.19 9.60
N GLY A 126 4.68 -21.84 9.77
CA GLY A 126 5.91 -21.16 10.14
C GLY A 126 7.18 -21.82 9.61
N LEU A 127 8.23 -21.02 9.51
CA LEU A 127 9.55 -21.37 9.03
C LEU A 127 10.57 -21.32 10.16
N LEU A 128 11.42 -22.34 10.26
CA LEU A 128 12.71 -22.26 10.95
C LEU A 128 13.84 -22.30 9.90
N GLY A 129 14.52 -21.18 9.70
CA GLY A 129 15.72 -21.11 8.87
C GLY A 129 16.98 -21.31 9.71
N ILE A 130 17.88 -22.18 9.25
CA ILE A 130 19.17 -22.45 9.89
C ILE A 130 20.30 -22.08 8.93
N HIS A 131 21.21 -21.25 9.44
CA HIS A 131 22.45 -20.73 8.85
C HIS A 131 22.31 -20.28 7.40
N ALA A 132 22.52 -21.16 6.43
CA ALA A 132 22.49 -20.75 5.03
C ALA A 132 21.09 -20.42 4.50
N ALA A 133 20.02 -20.63 5.28
CA ALA A 133 18.65 -20.32 4.88
C ALA A 133 18.43 -18.86 4.40
N THR A 134 19.27 -17.90 4.79
CA THR A 134 19.23 -16.52 4.25
C THR A 134 19.92 -16.34 2.89
N ASP A 135 20.64 -17.35 2.39
CA ASP A 135 21.20 -17.47 1.04
C ASP A 135 20.30 -18.29 0.09
N THR A 136 19.11 -18.65 0.56
CA THR A 136 18.06 -19.23 -0.28
C THR A 136 17.43 -18.15 -1.16
N GLU A 137 17.24 -18.47 -2.45
CA GLU A 137 16.62 -17.59 -3.46
C GLU A 137 17.46 -16.34 -3.76
N SER A 138 18.77 -16.56 -3.86
CA SER A 138 19.79 -15.51 -3.95
C SER A 138 19.81 -14.73 -5.27
N ASP A 139 19.00 -15.12 -6.25
CA ASP A 139 18.81 -14.40 -7.52
C ASP A 139 17.88 -13.18 -7.38
N GLY A 140 17.19 -13.04 -6.24
CA GLY A 140 16.33 -11.92 -5.92
C GLY A 140 14.94 -11.97 -6.55
N LYS A 141 14.55 -13.08 -7.20
CA LYS A 141 13.23 -13.20 -7.85
C LYS A 141 12.08 -13.42 -6.87
N TRP A 142 12.36 -13.90 -5.66
CA TRP A 142 11.35 -14.13 -4.62
C TRP A 142 11.58 -13.25 -3.37
N PRO A 143 11.39 -11.91 -3.48
CA PRO A 143 11.62 -10.98 -2.38
C PRO A 143 10.71 -11.22 -1.17
N TRP A 144 9.56 -11.88 -1.35
CA TRP A 144 8.66 -12.26 -0.27
C TRP A 144 9.37 -13.16 0.75
N TYR A 145 10.19 -14.12 0.31
CA TYR A 145 10.95 -15.00 1.21
C TYR A 145 11.95 -14.22 2.06
N THR A 146 12.65 -13.25 1.46
CA THR A 146 13.58 -12.36 2.21
C THR A 146 12.86 -11.63 3.33
N LYS A 147 11.63 -11.16 3.09
CA LYS A 147 10.80 -10.50 4.12
C LYS A 147 10.32 -11.47 5.19
N LEU A 148 9.97 -12.71 4.84
CA LEU A 148 9.60 -13.76 5.79
C LEU A 148 10.78 -14.10 6.72
N ILE A 149 11.93 -14.47 6.15
CA ILE A 149 13.09 -14.87 6.97
C ILE A 149 13.76 -13.69 7.65
N GLY A 150 13.58 -12.47 7.13
CA GLY A 150 13.92 -11.22 7.81
C GLY A 150 15.20 -10.53 7.34
N GLY A 151 15.91 -11.10 6.37
CA GLY A 151 17.12 -10.54 5.79
C GLY A 151 17.72 -11.48 4.74
N HIS A 152 18.60 -10.94 3.89
CA HIS A 152 19.25 -11.68 2.83
C HIS A 152 20.76 -11.76 3.07
N PHE A 153 21.38 -12.91 2.78
CA PHE A 153 22.82 -13.10 2.86
C PHE A 153 23.57 -12.03 2.04
N LYS A 154 24.67 -11.51 2.57
CA LYS A 154 25.52 -10.51 1.89
C LYS A 154 26.95 -10.98 1.74
N HIS A 155 27.54 -11.47 2.83
CA HIS A 155 28.97 -11.77 2.91
C HIS A 155 29.24 -12.67 4.12
N HIS A 156 30.32 -13.45 4.09
CA HIS A 156 30.87 -14.14 5.26
C HIS A 156 32.40 -14.12 5.25
N PRO A 157 33.07 -13.98 6.41
CA PRO A 157 34.51 -14.23 6.54
C PRO A 157 34.80 -15.69 6.86
N ALA A 158 36.08 -16.01 7.06
CA ALA A 158 36.49 -17.35 7.50
C ALA A 158 35.90 -17.72 8.87
N ILE A 159 35.70 -19.02 9.09
CA ILE A 159 35.26 -19.62 10.36
C ILE A 159 36.22 -19.18 11.48
N GLN A 160 35.66 -18.63 12.54
CA GLN A 160 36.42 -18.18 13.71
C GLN A 160 35.51 -17.99 14.92
N GLU A 161 36.09 -17.88 16.11
CA GLU A 161 35.32 -17.57 17.31
C GLU A 161 34.85 -16.10 17.29
N ALA A 162 33.62 -15.84 17.72
CA ALA A 162 33.10 -14.49 17.92
C ALA A 162 32.28 -14.40 19.23
N ARG A 163 32.03 -13.17 19.66
CA ARG A 163 31.21 -12.85 20.82
C ARG A 163 29.77 -12.60 20.40
N LEU A 164 28.86 -13.41 20.92
CA LEU A 164 27.41 -13.23 20.78
C LEU A 164 26.86 -12.56 22.04
N VAL A 165 26.06 -11.52 21.85
CA VAL A 165 25.43 -10.72 22.91
C VAL A 165 23.93 -11.06 22.96
N VAL A 166 23.43 -11.27 24.17
CA VAL A 166 22.00 -11.52 24.43
C VAL A 166 21.21 -10.24 24.22
N ALA A 167 20.28 -10.26 23.25
CA ALA A 167 19.36 -9.16 22.99
C ALA A 167 18.03 -9.33 23.74
N ASP A 168 17.56 -10.58 23.91
CA ASP A 168 16.37 -10.92 24.68
C ASP A 168 16.69 -11.96 25.76
N PRO A 169 16.92 -11.56 27.02
CA PRO A 169 17.18 -12.49 28.13
C PRO A 169 15.92 -13.26 28.57
N HIS A 170 14.73 -12.83 28.14
CA HIS A 170 13.45 -13.48 28.47
C HIS A 170 13.05 -14.56 27.45
N ASN A 171 13.73 -14.62 26.31
CA ASN A 171 13.53 -15.67 25.33
C ASN A 171 13.74 -17.07 25.97
N PRO A 172 12.83 -18.05 25.80
CA PRO A 172 12.96 -19.37 26.43
C PRO A 172 14.27 -20.11 26.14
N ALA A 173 14.89 -19.92 24.97
CA ALA A 173 16.18 -20.55 24.66
C ALA A 173 17.33 -19.98 25.52
N ILE A 174 17.23 -18.70 25.89
CA ILE A 174 18.19 -17.99 26.74
C ILE A 174 17.87 -18.20 28.21
N ALA A 175 16.61 -18.00 28.61
CA ALA A 175 16.12 -18.10 29.99
C ALA A 175 16.31 -19.50 30.61
N ALA A 176 16.36 -20.55 29.78
CA ALA A 176 16.66 -21.90 30.22
C ALA A 176 18.11 -22.10 30.72
N ASP A 177 18.99 -21.10 30.53
CA ASP A 177 20.37 -21.08 31.03
C ASP A 177 20.62 -19.83 31.89
N PRO A 178 20.41 -19.93 33.22
CA PRO A 178 20.59 -18.80 34.13
C PRO A 178 22.01 -18.22 34.12
N ALA A 179 23.03 -19.02 33.78
CA ALA A 179 24.40 -18.55 33.68
C ALA A 179 24.57 -17.64 32.45
N LEU A 180 23.98 -18.02 31.31
CA LEU A 180 23.94 -17.18 30.11
C LEU A 180 23.15 -15.89 30.35
N VAL A 181 21.98 -15.96 30.99
CA VAL A 181 21.18 -14.77 31.35
C VAL A 181 22.00 -13.81 32.21
N LYS A 182 22.69 -14.33 33.23
CA LYS A 182 23.52 -13.52 34.12
C LYS A 182 24.71 -12.89 33.39
N LYS A 183 25.34 -13.63 32.47
CA LYS A 183 26.52 -13.16 31.73
C LYS A 183 26.15 -12.17 30.62
N GLY A 184 25.01 -12.35 29.98
CA GLY A 184 24.53 -11.52 28.87
C GLY A 184 25.26 -11.75 27.54
N GLU A 185 26.19 -12.69 27.48
CA GLU A 185 27.00 -12.97 26.29
C GLU A 185 27.61 -14.38 26.33
N LEU A 186 27.99 -14.90 25.16
CA LEU A 186 28.73 -16.15 24.98
C LEU A 186 29.77 -16.02 23.86
N ARG A 187 30.76 -16.94 23.88
CA ARG A 187 31.67 -17.16 22.76
C ARG A 187 31.21 -18.37 22.00
N PHE A 188 31.27 -18.30 20.67
CA PHE A 188 30.85 -19.38 19.79
C PHE A 188 31.73 -19.35 18.54
N THR A 189 32.01 -20.50 17.93
CA THR A 189 32.84 -20.61 16.72
C THR A 189 32.01 -21.15 15.57
N ASP A 190 31.79 -20.33 14.55
CA ASP A 190 30.99 -20.66 13.37
C ASP A 190 31.44 -19.80 12.16
N GLU A 191 30.73 -19.92 11.02
CA GLU A 191 30.82 -18.98 9.91
C GLU A 191 29.78 -17.85 10.06
N TRP A 192 30.24 -16.59 10.03
CA TRP A 192 29.40 -15.44 10.39
C TRP A 192 28.84 -14.72 9.16
N TYR A 193 27.51 -14.69 9.02
CA TYR A 193 26.87 -14.01 7.91
C TYR A 193 26.61 -12.53 8.24
N ASP A 194 27.03 -11.66 7.33
CA ASP A 194 26.50 -10.30 7.19
C ASP A 194 25.23 -10.35 6.32
N HIS A 195 24.26 -9.50 6.63
CA HIS A 195 22.97 -9.45 5.92
C HIS A 195 22.72 -8.08 5.27
N ARG A 196 21.94 -8.10 4.19
CA ARG A 196 21.33 -6.93 3.54
C ARG A 196 19.80 -7.05 3.57
N ASN A 197 19.09 -5.95 3.27
CA ASN A 197 17.62 -5.92 3.25
C ASN A 197 16.99 -6.44 4.55
N VAL A 198 17.64 -6.15 5.68
CA VAL A 198 17.23 -6.62 6.99
C VAL A 198 15.97 -5.87 7.39
N SER A 199 14.93 -6.62 7.78
CA SER A 199 13.69 -6.04 8.27
C SER A 199 13.96 -5.18 9.51
N PRO A 200 13.42 -3.95 9.61
CA PRO A 200 13.54 -3.15 10.83
C PRO A 200 12.64 -3.65 11.97
N PHE A 201 11.77 -4.64 11.71
CA PHE A 201 10.74 -5.12 12.64
C PHE A 201 11.09 -6.44 13.33
N LEU A 202 12.34 -6.87 13.25
CA LEU A 202 12.78 -8.13 13.84
C LEU A 202 12.78 -8.09 15.37
N HIS A 203 12.32 -9.19 15.97
CA HIS A 203 12.55 -9.42 17.39
C HIS A 203 13.88 -10.17 17.58
N HIS A 204 14.89 -9.44 18.04
CA HIS A 204 16.27 -9.92 18.17
C HIS A 204 16.47 -10.76 19.44
N ILE A 205 17.12 -11.92 19.30
CA ILE A 205 17.39 -12.86 20.39
C ILE A 205 18.88 -12.88 20.73
N LEU A 206 19.72 -13.07 19.71
CA LEU A 206 21.18 -12.94 19.81
C LEU A 206 21.69 -11.98 18.72
N LYS A 207 22.61 -11.12 19.11
CA LYS A 207 23.40 -10.28 18.21
C LYS A 207 24.86 -10.73 18.22
N ILE A 208 25.59 -10.46 17.16
CA ILE A 208 27.03 -10.68 17.09
C ILE A 208 27.76 -9.34 17.23
N ASP A 209 28.83 -9.31 18.00
CA ASP A 209 29.75 -8.18 18.08
C ASP A 209 30.77 -8.26 16.95
N THR A 210 30.64 -7.36 15.96
CA THR A 210 31.48 -7.37 14.75
C THR A 210 32.92 -6.94 15.01
N GLN A 211 33.22 -6.42 16.21
CA GLN A 211 34.58 -6.09 16.64
C GLN A 211 35.31 -7.27 17.28
N SER A 212 34.61 -8.39 17.54
CA SER A 212 35.19 -9.56 18.21
C SER A 212 35.86 -10.55 17.26
N TYR A 213 35.77 -10.34 15.94
CA TYR A 213 36.30 -11.21 14.88
C TYR A 213 36.72 -10.39 13.66
N GLN A 214 37.45 -11.00 12.72
CA GLN A 214 37.98 -10.32 11.53
C GLN A 214 37.12 -10.55 10.28
N GLY A 215 36.96 -9.51 9.46
CA GLY A 215 36.39 -9.60 8.10
C GLY A 215 34.88 -9.34 7.99
N SER A 216 34.23 -8.80 9.04
CA SER A 216 32.84 -8.32 8.93
C SER A 216 32.76 -7.04 8.10
N GLN A 217 31.71 -6.94 7.29
CA GLN A 217 31.31 -5.71 6.60
C GLN A 217 30.24 -4.92 7.36
N SER A 218 29.76 -5.43 8.49
CA SER A 218 28.80 -4.79 9.38
C SER A 218 29.52 -4.08 10.54
N GLN A 219 28.92 -3.01 11.07
CA GLN A 219 29.50 -2.25 12.18
C GLN A 219 28.70 -2.43 13.47
N GLY A 220 29.40 -2.63 14.60
CA GLY A 220 28.81 -2.70 15.93
C GLY A 220 28.14 -4.05 16.21
N LEU A 221 26.88 -4.00 16.66
CA LEU A 221 26.09 -5.21 16.94
C LEU A 221 25.19 -5.55 15.75
N ALA A 222 25.49 -6.65 15.08
CA ALA A 222 24.69 -7.18 13.97
C ALA A 222 23.75 -8.30 14.42
N ASN A 223 22.68 -8.55 13.66
CA ASN A 223 21.68 -9.56 14.01
C ASN A 223 22.21 -10.97 13.70
N MET A 224 21.98 -11.94 14.60
CA MET A 224 22.44 -13.32 14.39
C MET A 224 21.35 -14.36 14.63
N VAL A 225 20.45 -14.13 15.60
CA VAL A 225 19.27 -14.96 15.83
C VAL A 225 18.08 -14.05 16.09
N TRP A 226 16.99 -14.27 15.37
CA TRP A 226 15.79 -13.44 15.48
C TRP A 226 14.51 -14.20 15.14
N SER A 227 13.39 -13.59 15.50
CA SER A 227 12.05 -14.01 15.10
C SER A 227 11.34 -12.88 14.36
N ASN A 228 10.42 -13.25 13.47
CA ASN A 228 9.71 -12.34 12.58
C ASN A 228 8.27 -12.83 12.36
N GLU A 229 7.29 -11.94 12.49
CA GLU A 229 5.90 -12.23 12.09
C GLU A 229 5.64 -11.62 10.72
N PHE A 230 5.28 -12.45 9.74
CA PHE A 230 5.13 -12.01 8.37
C PHE A 230 3.99 -12.74 7.67
N ASP A 231 3.14 -11.94 7.00
CA ASP A 231 2.04 -12.33 6.12
C ASP A 231 1.16 -13.45 6.70
N GLY A 232 0.70 -13.30 7.94
CA GLY A 232 -0.15 -14.28 8.63
C GLY A 232 0.59 -15.43 9.33
N GLY A 233 1.84 -15.68 8.96
CA GLY A 233 2.71 -16.69 9.55
C GLY A 233 3.89 -16.10 10.31
N ARG A 234 4.95 -16.90 10.45
CA ARG A 234 6.10 -16.58 11.30
C ARG A 234 7.39 -17.25 10.85
N GLY A 235 8.49 -16.53 10.93
CA GLY A 235 9.85 -16.99 10.65
C GLY A 235 10.72 -16.92 11.90
N PHE A 236 11.54 -17.94 12.12
CA PHE A 236 12.62 -17.93 13.11
C PHE A 236 13.92 -18.23 12.38
N TYR A 237 14.93 -17.41 12.58
CA TYR A 237 16.23 -17.61 11.94
C TYR A 237 17.33 -17.79 12.98
N ILE A 238 18.16 -18.80 12.75
CA ILE A 238 19.37 -19.08 13.51
C ILE A 238 20.56 -18.97 12.56
N GLY A 239 21.39 -17.94 12.70
CA GLY A 239 22.59 -17.78 11.87
C GLY A 239 23.74 -18.74 12.16
N LEU A 240 23.59 -19.58 13.19
CA LEU A 240 24.53 -20.65 13.56
C LEU A 240 24.19 -21.94 12.82
N GLY A 241 25.17 -22.82 12.62
CA GLY A 241 24.96 -24.15 12.06
C GLY A 241 25.75 -24.45 10.78
N HIS A 242 26.79 -23.69 10.46
CA HIS A 242 27.72 -24.05 9.38
C HIS A 242 28.49 -25.32 9.75
N ARG A 243 28.96 -25.40 10.99
CA ARG A 243 29.82 -26.49 11.48
C ARG A 243 29.03 -27.67 12.02
N ASN A 244 29.64 -28.85 11.96
CA ASN A 244 29.08 -30.07 12.57
C ASN A 244 28.95 -29.94 14.09
N GLU A 245 29.96 -29.36 14.72
CA GLU A 245 30.06 -29.19 16.17
C GLU A 245 28.99 -28.24 16.71
N SER A 246 28.52 -27.28 15.90
CA SER A 246 27.46 -26.35 16.28
C SER A 246 26.20 -27.07 16.75
N TYR A 247 25.85 -28.22 16.17
CA TYR A 247 24.64 -28.98 16.52
C TYR A 247 24.73 -29.74 17.86
N ALA A 248 25.94 -29.95 18.37
CA ALA A 248 26.17 -30.52 19.69
C ALA A 248 26.08 -29.48 20.81
N GLU A 249 26.22 -28.19 20.48
CA GLU A 249 26.23 -27.10 21.46
C GLU A 249 24.86 -26.94 22.15
N PRO A 250 24.82 -26.88 23.51
CA PRO A 250 23.57 -26.77 24.25
C PRO A 250 22.71 -25.57 23.84
N ILE A 251 23.34 -24.43 23.54
CA ILE A 251 22.63 -23.23 23.09
C ILE A 251 21.97 -23.45 21.71
N MET A 252 22.63 -24.14 20.79
CA MET A 252 22.07 -24.44 19.46
C MET A 252 20.84 -25.34 19.58
N GLN A 253 20.91 -26.40 20.40
CA GLN A 253 19.76 -27.29 20.62
C GLN A 253 18.57 -26.54 21.23
N ARG A 254 18.80 -25.64 22.19
CA ARG A 254 17.75 -24.80 22.78
C ARG A 254 17.15 -23.82 21.76
N LEU A 255 17.98 -23.21 20.92
CA LEU A 255 17.53 -22.33 19.84
C LEU A 255 16.69 -23.08 18.80
N ILE A 256 17.07 -24.30 18.40
CA ILE A 256 16.27 -25.14 17.48
C ILE A 256 14.91 -25.46 18.11
N ILE A 257 14.88 -25.91 19.38
CA ILE A 257 13.62 -26.24 20.07
C ILE A 257 12.72 -25.01 20.16
N GLN A 258 13.28 -23.86 20.54
CA GLN A 258 12.51 -22.64 20.68
C GLN A 258 12.06 -22.08 19.31
N GLY A 259 12.92 -22.16 18.30
CA GLY A 259 12.61 -21.75 16.94
C GLY A 259 11.50 -22.60 16.34
N LEU A 260 11.54 -23.93 16.53
CA LEU A 260 10.43 -24.81 16.16
C LEU A 260 9.17 -24.53 16.97
N THR A 261 9.29 -24.29 18.28
CA THR A 261 8.12 -23.98 19.13
C THR A 261 7.44 -22.71 18.64
N TYR A 262 8.23 -21.68 18.33
CA TYR A 262 7.75 -20.47 17.69
C TYR A 262 7.12 -20.81 16.34
N ALA A 263 7.83 -21.46 15.41
CA ALA A 263 7.35 -21.79 14.07
C ALA A 263 6.10 -22.68 14.04
N VAL A 264 5.89 -23.58 15.01
CA VAL A 264 4.70 -24.45 15.12
C VAL A 264 3.48 -23.70 15.66
N GLY A 265 3.68 -22.74 16.56
CA GLY A 265 2.63 -21.88 17.10
C GLY A 265 1.40 -22.65 17.61
N LYS A 266 0.21 -22.25 17.18
CA LYS A 266 -1.08 -22.81 17.67
C LYS A 266 -1.49 -24.15 17.06
N LYS A 267 -0.69 -24.75 16.17
CA LYS A 267 -1.03 -26.00 15.43
C LYS A 267 -2.37 -25.95 14.67
N THR A 268 -2.79 -24.76 14.25
CA THR A 268 -4.01 -24.55 13.47
C THR A 268 -3.66 -23.78 12.21
N ARG A 269 -4.10 -24.26 11.05
CA ARG A 269 -4.01 -23.55 9.77
C ARG A 269 -5.39 -23.08 9.33
N ASP A 270 -5.46 -21.85 8.87
CA ASP A 270 -6.66 -21.20 8.38
C ASP A 270 -6.43 -20.74 6.94
N TYR A 271 -6.59 -21.68 6.01
CA TYR A 271 -6.41 -21.42 4.58
C TYR A 271 -7.47 -20.44 4.01
N SER A 272 -8.50 -20.09 4.77
CA SER A 272 -9.44 -19.03 4.36
C SER A 272 -8.83 -17.62 4.40
N LYS A 273 -7.68 -17.46 5.06
CA LYS A 273 -6.91 -16.21 5.16
C LYS A 273 -5.80 -16.08 4.13
N VAL A 274 -5.57 -17.12 3.33
CA VAL A 274 -4.58 -17.11 2.25
C VAL A 274 -4.93 -16.01 1.26
N ARG A 275 -3.91 -15.29 0.78
CA ARG A 275 -4.06 -14.32 -0.28
C ARG A 275 -4.50 -15.09 -1.53
N PRO A 276 -5.67 -14.79 -2.11
CA PRO A 276 -6.05 -15.43 -3.35
C PRO A 276 -5.11 -14.99 -4.48
N ALA A 277 -5.00 -15.82 -5.53
CA ALA A 277 -4.36 -15.43 -6.78
C ALA A 277 -4.93 -14.08 -7.27
N ALA A 278 -4.06 -13.12 -7.52
CA ALA A 278 -4.45 -11.73 -7.77
C ALA A 278 -5.23 -11.59 -9.09
N GLU A 279 -4.98 -12.48 -10.04
CA GLU A 279 -5.64 -12.63 -11.35
C GLU A 279 -7.15 -12.85 -11.23
N ARG A 280 -7.62 -13.29 -10.05
CA ARG A 280 -9.04 -13.48 -9.74
C ARG A 280 -9.77 -12.18 -9.47
N MET A 281 -9.05 -11.08 -9.26
CA MET A 281 -9.65 -9.76 -9.29
C MET A 281 -9.91 -9.38 -10.74
N THR A 282 -11.09 -8.85 -11.02
CA THR A 282 -11.46 -8.36 -12.34
C THR A 282 -12.08 -6.98 -12.21
N ARG A 283 -12.12 -6.26 -13.33
CA ARG A 283 -12.70 -4.93 -13.43
C ARG A 283 -14.01 -5.00 -14.21
N GLU A 284 -15.08 -4.47 -13.64
CA GLU A 284 -16.35 -4.23 -14.32
C GLU A 284 -16.49 -2.74 -14.64
N THR A 285 -16.80 -2.41 -15.89
CA THR A 285 -17.04 -1.03 -16.31
C THR A 285 -18.42 -0.58 -15.84
N VAL A 286 -18.47 0.44 -14.98
CA VAL A 286 -19.73 1.08 -14.55
C VAL A 286 -20.14 2.14 -15.56
N VAL A 287 -19.18 2.96 -15.99
CA VAL A 287 -19.34 3.95 -17.06
C VAL A 287 -17.97 4.27 -17.64
N SER A 288 -17.89 4.55 -18.94
CA SER A 288 -16.66 4.98 -19.62
C SER A 288 -16.89 6.20 -20.50
N ASN A 289 -15.87 6.68 -21.22
CA ASN A 289 -15.94 7.84 -22.09
C ASN A 289 -16.48 9.09 -21.38
N MET A 290 -15.77 9.52 -20.34
CA MET A 290 -16.09 10.70 -19.53
C MET A 290 -15.19 11.89 -19.90
N ASN A 291 -15.67 13.10 -19.61
CA ASN A 291 -14.92 14.33 -19.85
C ASN A 291 -14.42 14.89 -18.52
N GLU A 292 -13.16 14.62 -18.19
CA GLU A 292 -12.52 15.07 -16.95
C GLU A 292 -13.31 14.72 -15.66
N PRO A 293 -13.63 13.45 -15.40
CA PRO A 293 -14.24 13.07 -14.13
C PRO A 293 -13.24 13.30 -12.98
N ILE A 294 -13.68 13.94 -11.90
CA ILE A 294 -12.80 14.34 -10.78
C ILE A 294 -13.17 13.66 -9.46
N ALA A 295 -14.46 13.49 -9.17
CA ALA A 295 -14.92 12.84 -7.95
C ALA A 295 -16.27 12.16 -8.16
N PHE A 296 -16.60 11.21 -7.29
CA PHE A 296 -17.89 10.53 -7.30
C PHE A 296 -18.41 10.22 -5.89
N ASP A 297 -19.71 9.96 -5.76
CA ASP A 297 -20.31 9.51 -4.50
C ASP A 297 -21.62 8.74 -4.76
N PHE A 298 -22.04 7.94 -3.78
CA PHE A 298 -23.24 7.11 -3.85
C PHE A 298 -24.47 7.83 -3.29
N LEU A 299 -25.60 7.67 -3.98
CA LEU A 299 -26.91 8.00 -3.44
C LEU A 299 -27.45 6.88 -2.55
N PRO A 300 -28.43 7.16 -1.67
CA PRO A 300 -29.04 6.15 -0.81
C PRO A 300 -29.68 4.96 -1.56
N ASP A 301 -30.07 5.15 -2.82
CA ASP A 301 -30.61 4.09 -3.70
C ASP A 301 -29.52 3.31 -4.46
N ARG A 302 -28.23 3.53 -4.12
CA ARG A 302 -27.03 2.95 -4.74
C ARG A 302 -26.72 3.42 -6.15
N SER A 303 -27.49 4.36 -6.69
CA SER A 303 -27.08 5.06 -7.90
C SER A 303 -25.89 5.97 -7.62
N ILE A 304 -25.14 6.34 -8.65
CA ILE A 304 -23.85 7.02 -8.49
C ILE A 304 -23.93 8.41 -9.10
N LEU A 305 -23.34 9.38 -8.42
CA LEU A 305 -23.09 10.71 -8.95
C LEU A 305 -21.60 10.87 -9.25
N ILE A 306 -21.28 11.39 -10.44
CA ILE A 306 -19.91 11.70 -10.85
C ILE A 306 -19.87 13.17 -11.25
N ILE A 307 -18.99 13.95 -10.65
CA ILE A 307 -18.77 15.35 -11.03
C ILE A 307 -17.58 15.44 -12.00
N GLN A 308 -17.80 16.12 -13.12
CA GLN A 308 -16.74 16.48 -14.05
C GLN A 308 -16.15 17.83 -13.67
N ARG A 309 -14.87 18.07 -13.97
CA ARG A 309 -14.17 19.32 -13.65
C ARG A 309 -14.90 20.55 -14.18
N GLY A 310 -15.49 20.45 -15.38
CA GLY A 310 -16.29 21.49 -16.03
C GLY A 310 -17.66 21.76 -15.38
N GLY A 311 -18.06 20.97 -14.38
CA GLY A 311 -19.24 21.17 -13.56
C GLY A 311 -20.50 20.42 -13.99
N GLU A 312 -20.42 19.53 -14.98
CA GLU A 312 -21.48 18.56 -15.26
C GLU A 312 -21.56 17.49 -14.17
N LEU A 313 -22.76 17.28 -13.63
CA LEU A 313 -23.06 16.22 -12.69
C LEU A 313 -23.75 15.06 -13.42
N ILE A 314 -23.07 13.93 -13.50
CA ILE A 314 -23.55 12.71 -14.17
C ILE A 314 -24.17 11.79 -13.14
N HIS A 315 -25.38 11.30 -13.43
CA HIS A 315 -26.05 10.24 -12.67
C HIS A 315 -25.93 8.93 -13.44
N VAL A 316 -25.51 7.88 -12.76
CA VAL A 316 -25.46 6.50 -13.28
C VAL A 316 -26.44 5.67 -12.47
N ASP A 317 -27.32 4.93 -13.14
CA ASP A 317 -28.31 4.11 -12.47
C ASP A 317 -27.67 2.94 -11.67
N PRO A 318 -28.39 2.32 -10.72
CA PRO A 318 -27.85 1.22 -9.91
C PRO A 318 -27.51 -0.06 -10.70
N THR A 319 -27.99 -0.18 -11.93
CA THR A 319 -27.73 -1.32 -12.84
C THR A 319 -26.58 -1.05 -13.81
N TRP A 320 -26.06 0.17 -13.80
CA TRP A 320 -25.00 0.71 -14.65
C TRP A 320 -25.30 0.73 -16.16
N GLY A 321 -26.56 0.52 -16.54
CA GLY A 321 -26.98 0.47 -17.95
C GLY A 321 -27.31 1.85 -18.53
N ALA A 322 -27.81 2.77 -17.71
CA ALA A 322 -28.12 4.14 -18.12
C ALA A 322 -27.30 5.19 -17.34
N ARG A 323 -26.79 6.19 -18.08
CA ARG A 323 -26.20 7.41 -17.53
C ARG A 323 -26.89 8.64 -18.10
N ARG A 324 -26.94 9.72 -17.34
CA ARG A 324 -27.42 11.03 -17.82
C ARG A 324 -26.88 12.19 -17.00
N THR A 325 -26.74 13.35 -17.63
CA THR A 325 -26.45 14.60 -16.93
C THR A 325 -27.68 15.04 -16.14
N VAL A 326 -27.52 15.26 -14.84
CA VAL A 326 -28.59 15.68 -13.90
C VAL A 326 -28.39 17.08 -13.32
N GLY A 327 -27.42 17.81 -13.88
CA GLY A 327 -27.17 19.21 -13.56
C GLY A 327 -25.87 19.69 -14.19
N LYS A 328 -25.75 21.00 -14.37
CA LYS A 328 -24.50 21.67 -14.73
C LYS A 328 -24.40 22.96 -13.93
N VAL A 329 -23.25 23.21 -13.33
CA VAL A 329 -22.92 24.47 -12.68
C VAL A 329 -21.67 25.02 -13.33
N ALA A 330 -21.71 26.27 -13.78
CA ALA A 330 -20.52 26.92 -14.29
C ALA A 330 -19.58 27.24 -13.14
N PHE A 331 -18.42 26.59 -13.14
CA PHE A 331 -17.31 26.90 -12.24
C PHE A 331 -16.25 27.71 -12.98
N ASP A 332 -15.42 28.43 -12.23
CA ASP A 332 -14.24 29.03 -12.85
C ASP A 332 -13.23 27.90 -13.10
N SER A 333 -12.93 27.63 -14.36
CA SER A 333 -11.95 26.62 -14.77
C SER A 333 -10.81 27.24 -15.57
N SER A 334 -10.52 28.53 -15.33
CA SER A 334 -9.63 29.34 -16.18
C SER A 334 -8.14 29.04 -16.02
N ASN A 335 -7.72 28.35 -14.95
CA ASN A 335 -6.31 28.14 -14.66
C ASN A 335 -6.01 26.73 -14.14
N GLY A 336 -5.31 25.93 -14.95
CA GLY A 336 -4.81 24.59 -14.58
C GLY A 336 -5.86 23.70 -13.92
N GLU A 337 -5.69 23.42 -12.62
CA GLU A 337 -6.58 22.58 -11.81
C GLU A 337 -7.96 23.19 -11.50
N HIS A 338 -8.21 24.46 -11.81
CA HIS A 338 -9.46 25.15 -11.47
C HIS A 338 -10.69 24.46 -12.08
N GLY A 339 -11.82 24.50 -11.37
CA GLY A 339 -13.07 23.84 -11.74
C GLY A 339 -13.77 23.23 -10.53
N ALA A 340 -14.44 22.10 -10.71
CA ALA A 340 -14.85 21.23 -9.61
C ALA A 340 -13.67 20.43 -9.07
N TYR A 341 -13.57 20.33 -7.75
CA TYR A 341 -12.51 19.61 -7.05
C TYR A 341 -13.03 18.36 -6.35
N ALA A 342 -14.20 18.43 -5.69
CA ALA A 342 -14.69 17.32 -4.89
C ALA A 342 -16.22 17.32 -4.79
N LEU A 343 -16.78 16.15 -4.49
CA LEU A 343 -18.22 15.90 -4.31
C LEU A 343 -18.44 15.13 -3.00
N ALA A 344 -19.47 15.51 -2.24
CA ALA A 344 -19.98 14.67 -1.16
C ALA A 344 -21.51 14.77 -1.07
N VAL A 345 -22.18 13.63 -0.93
CA VAL A 345 -23.62 13.50 -0.71
C VAL A 345 -23.90 13.67 0.79
N ASP A 346 -24.90 14.50 1.12
CA ASP A 346 -25.30 14.67 2.51
C ASP A 346 -25.82 13.33 3.09
N PRO A 347 -25.41 12.89 4.28
CA PRO A 347 -25.93 11.66 4.89
C PRO A 347 -27.45 11.61 5.00
N ALA A 348 -28.14 12.76 5.03
CA ALA A 348 -29.59 12.89 5.02
C ALA A 348 -30.20 13.13 3.62
N PHE A 349 -29.47 12.85 2.53
CA PHE A 349 -29.87 13.09 1.13
C PHE A 349 -31.28 12.57 0.80
N ALA A 350 -31.66 11.40 1.33
CA ALA A 350 -32.99 10.83 1.11
C ALA A 350 -34.13 11.80 1.47
N SER A 351 -33.90 12.65 2.46
CA SER A 351 -34.86 13.64 2.96
C SER A 351 -34.61 15.05 2.43
N ASN A 352 -33.35 15.50 2.35
CA ASN A 352 -33.02 16.90 2.07
C ASN A 352 -32.57 17.17 0.63
N ARG A 353 -32.18 16.11 -0.11
CA ARG A 353 -31.63 16.15 -1.47
C ARG A 353 -30.40 17.05 -1.61
N ILE A 354 -29.61 17.21 -0.55
CA ILE A 354 -28.45 18.10 -0.52
C ILE A 354 -27.15 17.35 -0.86
N LEU A 355 -26.31 17.97 -1.67
CA LEU A 355 -24.93 17.57 -1.88
C LEU A 355 -24.00 18.79 -1.77
N TYR A 356 -22.71 18.52 -1.63
CA TYR A 356 -21.66 19.49 -1.44
C TYR A 356 -20.69 19.38 -2.60
N ILE A 357 -20.34 20.52 -3.21
CA ILE A 357 -19.32 20.58 -4.26
C ILE A 357 -18.26 21.59 -3.85
N GLN A 358 -17.02 21.13 -3.78
CA GLN A 358 -15.85 21.99 -3.65
C GLN A 358 -15.40 22.44 -5.04
N HIS A 359 -15.22 23.74 -5.26
CA HIS A 359 -14.95 24.31 -6.59
C HIS A 359 -14.26 25.67 -6.54
N SER A 360 -13.61 26.06 -7.63
CA SER A 360 -13.10 27.42 -7.82
C SER A 360 -14.22 28.41 -8.11
N LYS A 361 -14.12 29.60 -7.53
CA LYS A 361 -15.02 30.70 -7.82
C LYS A 361 -14.38 32.07 -7.61
N ARG A 362 -14.69 33.01 -8.49
CA ARG A 362 -14.43 34.43 -8.25
C ARG A 362 -15.47 35.03 -7.31
N GLY A 363 -15.00 35.53 -6.18
CA GLY A 363 -15.78 36.24 -5.17
C GLY A 363 -15.99 37.72 -5.50
N LYS A 364 -16.31 38.51 -4.47
CA LYS A 364 -16.40 39.97 -4.59
C LYS A 364 -15.04 40.56 -4.99
N ALA A 365 -15.05 41.60 -5.81
CA ALA A 365 -13.84 42.26 -6.36
C ALA A 365 -12.92 41.32 -7.17
N GLY A 366 -13.45 40.22 -7.72
CA GLY A 366 -12.72 39.32 -8.63
C GLY A 366 -11.72 38.38 -7.95
N LYS A 367 -11.62 38.40 -6.62
CA LYS A 367 -10.68 37.54 -5.87
C LYS A 367 -11.04 36.07 -6.02
N MET A 368 -10.04 35.23 -6.30
CA MET A 368 -10.22 33.79 -6.43
C MET A 368 -10.44 33.13 -5.06
N MET A 369 -11.32 32.14 -5.02
CA MET A 369 -11.70 31.40 -3.82
C MET A 369 -11.80 29.90 -4.15
N ASN A 370 -11.36 29.07 -3.21
CA ASN A 370 -11.81 27.68 -3.10
C ASN A 370 -13.08 27.66 -2.24
N ARG A 371 -14.21 27.24 -2.81
CA ARG A 371 -15.54 27.28 -2.20
C ARG A 371 -16.09 25.88 -2.00
N VAL A 372 -16.66 25.62 -0.83
CA VAL A 372 -17.63 24.52 -0.66
C VAL A 372 -19.03 25.11 -0.72
N GLY A 373 -19.78 24.75 -1.76
CA GLY A 373 -21.18 25.13 -1.94
C GLY A 373 -22.12 23.98 -1.60
N ARG A 374 -23.32 24.31 -1.08
CA ARG A 374 -24.42 23.35 -0.95
C ARG A 374 -25.34 23.46 -2.14
N PHE A 375 -25.74 22.32 -2.68
CA PHE A 375 -26.64 22.24 -3.83
C PHE A 375 -27.76 21.26 -3.55
N ARG A 376 -28.94 21.52 -4.10
CA ARG A 376 -30.09 20.63 -4.05
C ARG A 376 -30.25 19.95 -5.40
N LEU A 377 -30.31 18.62 -5.38
CA LEU A 377 -30.41 17.80 -6.58
C LEU A 377 -31.82 17.20 -6.71
N ASP A 378 -32.51 17.56 -7.79
CA ASP A 378 -33.65 16.83 -8.29
C ASP A 378 -33.19 15.93 -9.44
N VAL A 379 -32.93 14.67 -9.11
CA VAL A 379 -32.50 13.65 -10.06
C VAL A 379 -33.54 13.54 -11.18
N LYS A 380 -34.84 13.39 -10.88
CA LYS A 380 -35.87 13.17 -11.91
C LYS A 380 -36.01 14.35 -12.87
N ALA A 381 -36.00 15.58 -12.34
CA ALA A 381 -36.07 16.78 -13.16
C ALA A 381 -34.74 17.15 -13.84
N GLY A 382 -33.64 16.47 -13.50
CA GLY A 382 -32.30 16.79 -14.02
C GLY A 382 -31.83 18.18 -13.61
N ARG A 383 -32.18 18.61 -12.39
CA ARG A 383 -31.95 19.98 -11.92
C ARG A 383 -31.08 20.00 -10.67
N LEU A 384 -29.96 20.71 -10.76
CA LEU A 384 -29.07 21.03 -9.65
C LEU A 384 -29.17 22.52 -9.31
N THR A 385 -29.58 22.86 -8.08
CA THR A 385 -29.83 24.25 -7.67
C THR A 385 -28.93 24.65 -6.50
N PRO A 386 -28.14 25.74 -6.61
CA PRO A 386 -27.37 26.26 -5.48
C PRO A 386 -28.28 26.61 -4.30
N VAL A 387 -27.87 26.25 -3.08
CA VAL A 387 -28.58 26.57 -1.84
C VAL A 387 -27.90 27.75 -1.16
N ASP A 388 -26.63 27.59 -0.80
CA ASP A 388 -25.79 28.63 -0.23
C ASP A 388 -24.29 28.25 -0.28
N THR A 389 -23.45 29.14 0.23
CA THR A 389 -22.04 28.89 0.48
C THR A 389 -21.86 28.33 1.89
N LEU A 390 -21.16 27.20 2.02
CA LEU A 390 -20.79 26.65 3.32
C LEU A 390 -19.53 27.35 3.85
N ILE A 391 -18.48 27.42 3.05
CA ILE A 391 -17.21 28.07 3.38
C ILE A 391 -16.52 28.59 2.10
N ASP A 392 -15.92 29.77 2.21
CA ASP A 392 -15.03 30.36 1.21
C ASP A 392 -13.61 30.44 1.78
N ILE A 393 -12.64 30.00 0.99
CA ILE A 393 -11.22 30.02 1.34
C ILE A 393 -10.50 30.84 0.27
N PRO A 394 -10.01 32.05 0.61
CA PRO A 394 -9.25 32.86 -0.33
C PRO A 394 -8.00 32.14 -0.82
N ILE A 395 -7.79 32.19 -2.14
CA ILE A 395 -6.60 31.67 -2.81
C ILE A 395 -6.03 32.75 -3.74
N GLU A 396 -4.74 32.67 -4.05
CA GLU A 396 -4.17 33.45 -5.13
C GLU A 396 -4.67 32.91 -6.48
N ASP A 397 -4.78 33.79 -7.49
CA ASP A 397 -5.22 33.44 -8.83
C ASP A 397 -4.07 32.82 -9.64
N THR A 398 -3.56 31.71 -9.13
CA THR A 398 -2.48 30.91 -9.70
C THR A 398 -2.87 29.44 -9.71
N CYS A 399 -2.19 28.66 -10.54
CA CYS A 399 -2.19 27.21 -10.40
C CYS A 399 -1.11 26.84 -9.36
N CYS A 400 -1.26 25.87 -8.47
CA CYS A 400 -2.17 24.73 -8.46
C CYS A 400 -2.49 24.38 -6.98
N HIS A 401 -2.64 23.09 -6.67
CA HIS A 401 -2.78 22.53 -5.33
C HIS A 401 -4.09 22.94 -4.68
N THR A 402 -5.14 22.42 -5.27
CA THR A 402 -6.52 22.73 -4.89
C THR A 402 -7.02 21.85 -3.72
N GLY A 403 -6.33 20.74 -3.42
CA GLY A 403 -6.92 19.63 -2.65
C GLY A 403 -7.98 18.90 -3.48
N SER A 404 -8.70 17.95 -2.89
CA SER A 404 -9.76 17.20 -3.62
C SER A 404 -10.65 16.35 -2.69
N GLY A 405 -10.71 16.64 -1.39
CA GLY A 405 -11.34 15.76 -0.42
C GLY A 405 -12.57 16.38 0.24
N LEU A 406 -13.75 15.79 0.03
CA LEU A 406 -14.94 15.98 0.86
C LEU A 406 -15.39 14.63 1.40
N LEU A 407 -15.43 14.48 2.72
CA LEU A 407 -15.81 13.20 3.35
C LEU A 407 -16.69 13.44 4.57
N PHE A 408 -17.87 12.80 4.60
CA PHE A 408 -18.69 12.74 5.80
C PHE A 408 -18.32 11.53 6.65
N ASN A 409 -18.13 11.75 7.95
CA ASN A 409 -18.12 10.65 8.91
C ASN A 409 -19.54 10.27 9.36
N LYS A 410 -19.65 9.15 10.08
CA LYS A 410 -20.92 8.66 10.65
C LYS A 410 -21.59 9.64 11.65
N ALA A 411 -20.87 10.63 12.17
CA ALA A 411 -21.39 11.65 13.07
C ALA A 411 -21.90 12.91 12.34
N GLY A 412 -21.98 12.88 11.01
CA GLY A 412 -22.43 14.00 10.18
C GLY A 412 -21.45 15.17 10.16
N GLU A 413 -20.17 14.91 10.41
CA GLU A 413 -19.10 15.90 10.31
C GLU A 413 -18.44 15.77 8.94
N LEU A 414 -18.21 16.92 8.31
CA LEU A 414 -17.59 17.04 7.01
C LEU A 414 -16.10 17.36 7.19
N PHE A 415 -15.26 16.51 6.61
CA PHE A 415 -13.85 16.77 6.41
C PHE A 415 -13.63 17.39 5.03
N ILE A 416 -12.76 18.40 4.97
CA ILE A 416 -12.46 19.15 3.74
C ILE A 416 -10.95 19.22 3.59
N THR A 417 -10.39 18.75 2.48
CA THR A 417 -8.97 18.98 2.17
C THR A 417 -8.80 20.24 1.32
N THR A 418 -7.70 20.94 1.58
CA THR A 418 -7.36 22.18 0.89
C THR A 418 -5.85 22.19 0.67
N GLY A 419 -5.41 22.37 -0.57
CA GLY A 419 -3.98 22.54 -0.86
C GLY A 419 -3.45 23.91 -0.45
N ASP A 420 -2.13 24.04 -0.53
CA ASP A 420 -1.36 25.18 -0.03
C ASP A 420 -1.38 26.40 -0.94
N ASN A 421 -1.79 26.19 -2.19
CA ASN A 421 -1.81 27.14 -3.28
C ASN A 421 -0.44 27.81 -3.50
N THR A 422 0.61 26.98 -3.55
CA THR A 422 2.01 27.41 -3.72
C THR A 422 2.78 26.41 -4.59
N ASN A 423 3.24 26.86 -5.77
CA ASN A 423 3.97 26.01 -6.72
C ASN A 423 5.50 26.05 -6.49
N PRO A 424 6.26 24.99 -6.83
CA PRO A 424 7.71 24.93 -6.62
C PRO A 424 8.55 25.31 -7.85
N TRP A 425 7.92 25.78 -8.94
CA TRP A 425 8.54 25.86 -10.27
C TRP A 425 9.41 27.09 -10.51
N ASP A 426 9.47 28.03 -9.57
CA ASP A 426 10.39 29.15 -9.70
C ASP A 426 11.85 28.68 -9.65
N LYS A 427 12.70 29.32 -10.45
CA LYS A 427 14.12 28.96 -10.58
C LYS A 427 14.90 29.11 -9.26
N THR A 428 14.44 29.95 -8.34
CA THR A 428 15.09 30.14 -7.03
C THR A 428 14.67 29.04 -6.05
N VAL A 429 13.44 28.55 -6.12
CA VAL A 429 12.97 27.41 -5.31
C VAL A 429 13.54 26.10 -5.84
N ASN A 430 13.66 25.96 -7.17
CA ASN A 430 14.28 24.83 -7.86
C ASN A 430 13.68 23.47 -7.47
N GLY A 431 12.35 23.38 -7.39
CA GLY A 431 11.65 22.13 -7.10
C GLY A 431 11.68 21.69 -5.63
N PHE A 432 12.39 22.36 -4.73
CA PHE A 432 12.35 22.06 -3.29
C PHE A 432 11.14 22.72 -2.60
N ALA A 433 11.06 22.64 -1.26
CA ALA A 433 10.05 23.38 -0.49
C ALA A 433 10.09 24.89 -0.80
N PRO A 434 8.97 25.48 -1.27
CA PRO A 434 8.87 26.92 -1.48
C PRO A 434 8.81 27.64 -0.13
N LEU A 435 9.90 28.32 0.23
CA LEU A 435 10.08 29.00 1.51
C LEU A 435 10.55 30.45 1.33
N ASP A 436 10.26 31.05 0.16
CA ASP A 436 10.74 32.37 -0.19
C ASP A 436 9.95 33.49 0.52
N ASN A 437 10.53 33.96 1.63
CA ASN A 437 9.93 34.98 2.47
C ASN A 437 10.30 36.42 2.08
N ARG A 438 10.90 36.65 0.89
CA ARG A 438 11.16 38.00 0.37
C ARG A 438 9.85 38.80 0.25
N PRO A 439 9.88 40.14 0.29
CA PRO A 439 8.66 40.96 0.24
C PRO A 439 7.80 40.73 -1.02
N THR A 440 8.43 40.48 -2.17
CA THR A 440 7.80 40.13 -3.45
C THR A 440 7.68 38.61 -3.64
N GLY A 441 6.84 38.14 -4.56
CA GLY A 441 6.67 36.69 -4.82
C GLY A 441 5.87 35.96 -3.74
N THR A 442 4.71 36.50 -3.37
CA THR A 442 3.92 36.02 -2.22
C THR A 442 3.44 34.58 -2.33
N ASP A 443 3.33 34.05 -3.53
CA ASP A 443 2.91 32.68 -3.85
C ASP A 443 4.04 31.64 -3.73
N MET A 444 5.30 32.07 -3.58
CA MET A 444 6.49 31.20 -3.46
C MET A 444 6.87 30.85 -2.00
N ASP A 445 5.93 31.03 -1.08
CA ASP A 445 6.07 30.79 0.35
C ASP A 445 4.94 29.85 0.81
N ALA A 446 5.22 28.56 0.98
CA ALA A 446 4.22 27.63 1.50
C ALA A 446 4.01 27.79 3.02
N ALA A 447 4.92 28.45 3.72
CA ALA A 447 4.83 28.64 5.17
C ALA A 447 3.80 29.72 5.53
N ARG A 448 3.43 30.61 4.60
CA ARG A 448 2.28 31.54 4.76
C ARG A 448 0.92 30.84 4.77
N SER A 449 0.81 29.64 4.21
CA SER A 449 -0.41 28.83 4.15
C SER A 449 -0.31 27.58 5.02
N SER A 450 0.33 26.50 4.54
CA SER A 450 0.36 25.18 5.20
C SER A 450 0.87 25.24 6.63
N GLY A 451 1.95 26.00 6.86
CA GLY A 451 2.54 26.23 8.18
C GLY A 451 1.86 27.32 9.01
N ASN A 452 0.92 28.08 8.46
CA ASN A 452 0.22 29.16 9.17
C ASN A 452 -1.04 28.62 9.83
N THR A 453 -1.10 28.74 11.16
CA THR A 453 -2.23 28.25 11.96
C THR A 453 -3.49 29.10 11.80
N GLN A 454 -3.38 30.29 11.21
CA GLN A 454 -4.50 31.19 10.93
C GLN A 454 -5.00 31.17 9.48
N ASP A 455 -4.37 30.36 8.62
CA ASP A 455 -4.76 30.14 7.24
C ASP A 455 -5.44 28.77 7.08
N LEU A 456 -6.44 28.68 6.20
CA LEU A 456 -7.19 27.46 5.96
C LEU A 456 -6.63 26.60 4.83
N ARG A 457 -5.61 27.07 4.09
CA ARG A 457 -4.94 26.34 3.00
C ARG A 457 -3.87 25.40 3.52
N GLY A 458 -3.65 24.27 2.84
CA GLY A 458 -2.71 23.22 3.25
C GLY A 458 -3.14 22.50 4.53
N LYS A 459 -4.44 22.18 4.63
CA LYS A 459 -5.13 21.68 5.83
C LYS A 459 -6.09 20.53 5.50
N ILE A 460 -6.45 19.80 6.55
CA ILE A 460 -7.74 19.11 6.66
C ILE A 460 -8.60 19.90 7.63
N LEU A 461 -9.75 20.39 7.18
CA LEU A 461 -10.75 21.05 8.00
C LEU A 461 -11.79 20.03 8.48
N ARG A 462 -12.35 20.21 9.68
CA ARG A 462 -13.47 19.40 10.20
C ARG A 462 -14.55 20.32 10.74
N ILE A 463 -15.73 20.27 10.13
CA ILE A 463 -16.89 21.08 10.49
C ILE A 463 -18.17 20.22 10.53
N ARG A 464 -19.25 20.71 11.14
CA ARG A 464 -20.58 20.11 11.05
C ARG A 464 -21.54 21.09 10.35
N PRO A 465 -21.93 20.83 9.10
CA PRO A 465 -22.92 21.65 8.40
C PRO A 465 -24.25 21.71 9.16
N LYS A 466 -24.93 22.86 9.12
CA LYS A 466 -26.27 23.03 9.69
C LYS A 466 -27.33 22.97 8.60
N ALA A 467 -28.48 22.38 8.89
CA ALA A 467 -29.62 22.36 7.96
C ALA A 467 -29.99 23.78 7.45
N ALA A 468 -30.10 24.74 8.38
CA ALA A 468 -30.43 26.13 8.09
C ALA A 468 -29.31 26.95 7.41
N GLY A 469 -28.14 26.36 7.16
CA GLY A 469 -26.99 27.05 6.57
C GLY A 469 -25.87 27.42 7.54
N GLY A 470 -24.68 27.59 6.97
CA GLY A 470 -23.42 27.63 7.69
C GLY A 470 -23.07 26.31 8.40
N TYR A 471 -22.16 26.37 9.35
CA TYR A 471 -21.66 25.21 10.08
C TYR A 471 -21.41 25.52 11.56
N THR A 472 -21.13 24.47 12.32
CA THR A 472 -20.53 24.51 13.66
C THR A 472 -19.17 23.83 13.61
N VAL A 473 -18.30 24.13 14.56
CA VAL A 473 -16.99 23.47 14.69
C VAL A 473 -17.07 22.41 15.80
N PRO A 474 -16.86 21.12 15.47
CA PRO A 474 -16.78 20.05 16.47
C PRO A 474 -15.63 20.27 17.48
N LYS A 475 -15.80 19.78 18.70
CA LYS A 475 -14.70 19.72 19.68
C LYS A 475 -13.62 18.73 19.21
N GLY A 476 -12.39 18.95 19.67
CA GLY A 476 -11.25 18.07 19.39
C GLY A 476 -10.61 18.30 18.02
N ASN A 477 -10.72 19.50 17.46
CA ASN A 477 -9.85 19.97 16.39
C ASN A 477 -8.49 20.43 16.97
N LEU A 478 -7.50 20.68 16.11
CA LEU A 478 -6.09 20.85 16.52
C LEU A 478 -5.87 22.00 17.50
N PHE A 479 -6.60 23.10 17.34
CA PHE A 479 -6.43 24.29 18.17
C PHE A 479 -7.58 24.44 19.17
N ALA A 480 -7.22 24.53 20.45
CA ALA A 480 -8.18 24.68 21.54
C ALA A 480 -8.73 26.12 21.66
N SER A 481 -8.08 27.11 21.02
CA SER A 481 -8.54 28.50 21.00
C SER A 481 -8.27 29.21 19.67
N PRO A 482 -9.14 30.16 19.26
CA PRO A 482 -8.94 30.96 18.04
C PRO A 482 -7.67 31.81 18.02
N LYS A 483 -7.02 32.04 19.18
CA LYS A 483 -5.73 32.75 19.25
C LYS A 483 -4.56 31.87 18.78
N GLN A 484 -4.66 30.56 19.00
CA GLN A 484 -3.64 29.59 18.57
C GLN A 484 -3.78 29.27 17.09
N GLY A 485 -5.00 29.16 16.58
CA GLY A 485 -5.26 28.93 15.17
C GLY A 485 -6.73 28.84 14.87
N ARG A 486 -7.05 28.64 13.59
CA ARG A 486 -8.42 28.51 13.11
C ARG A 486 -9.09 27.28 13.72
N PRO A 487 -10.27 27.42 14.35
CA PRO A 487 -10.94 26.31 15.03
C PRO A 487 -11.34 25.19 14.07
N GLU A 488 -11.51 25.49 12.78
CA GLU A 488 -11.87 24.52 11.73
C GLU A 488 -10.75 23.50 11.45
N ILE A 489 -9.49 23.81 11.77
CA ILE A 489 -8.33 22.99 11.42
C ILE A 489 -8.29 21.71 12.26
N TYR A 490 -8.50 20.56 11.62
CA TYR A 490 -8.30 19.25 12.22
C TYR A 490 -6.86 18.78 12.08
N ALA A 491 -6.27 18.93 10.89
CA ALA A 491 -4.86 18.66 10.65
C ALA A 491 -4.26 19.73 9.75
N MET A 492 -2.95 19.97 9.89
CA MET A 492 -2.22 20.98 9.13
C MET A 492 -0.91 20.44 8.57
N GLY A 493 -0.28 21.22 7.70
CA GLY A 493 1.03 20.92 7.17
C GLY A 493 0.98 19.95 5.99
N PHE A 494 0.08 20.22 5.03
CA PHE A 494 -0.03 19.48 3.76
C PHE A 494 0.27 20.39 2.57
N ARG A 495 0.75 19.83 1.47
CA ARG A 495 1.02 20.57 0.21
C ARG A 495 -0.20 20.55 -0.70
N ASN A 496 -0.51 19.40 -1.27
CA ASN A 496 -1.67 19.13 -2.09
C ASN A 496 -2.34 17.81 -1.64
N PRO A 497 -3.09 17.83 -0.52
CA PRO A 497 -3.77 16.67 0.02
C PRO A 497 -4.93 16.26 -0.89
N TYR A 498 -4.63 15.39 -1.85
CA TYR A 498 -5.51 14.92 -2.92
C TYR A 498 -6.08 13.55 -2.58
N SER A 499 -7.40 13.38 -2.78
CA SER A 499 -8.22 12.24 -2.32
C SER A 499 -8.19 12.03 -0.80
N LEU A 500 -9.37 11.91 -0.18
CA LEU A 500 -9.52 11.71 1.25
C LEU A 500 -10.39 10.49 1.51
N ALA A 501 -9.84 9.53 2.25
CA ALA A 501 -10.55 8.32 2.62
C ALA A 501 -10.56 8.13 4.15
N GLN A 502 -11.40 7.21 4.62
CA GLN A 502 -11.52 6.88 6.04
C GLN A 502 -11.56 5.37 6.24
N ASP A 503 -10.99 4.89 7.33
CA ASP A 503 -11.32 3.57 7.86
C ASP A 503 -12.64 3.62 8.65
N PRO A 504 -13.73 3.00 8.17
CA PRO A 504 -15.04 3.09 8.81
C PRO A 504 -15.13 2.38 10.17
N LYS A 505 -14.10 1.60 10.56
CA LYS A 505 -13.98 0.93 11.87
C LYS A 505 -13.33 1.83 12.92
N THR A 506 -12.20 2.46 12.60
CA THR A 506 -11.43 3.28 13.54
C THR A 506 -11.74 4.77 13.47
N GLY A 507 -12.24 5.24 12.32
CA GLY A 507 -12.44 6.66 12.01
C GLY A 507 -11.17 7.38 11.56
N TYR A 508 -10.03 6.69 11.45
CA TYR A 508 -8.77 7.27 10.96
C TYR A 508 -8.91 7.69 9.51
N LEU A 509 -8.30 8.83 9.16
CA LEU A 509 -8.29 9.32 7.78
C LEU A 509 -7.00 8.91 7.09
N TYR A 510 -7.09 8.72 5.78
CA TYR A 510 -5.97 8.47 4.89
C TYR A 510 -6.07 9.44 3.71
N LEU A 511 -4.94 9.99 3.28
CA LEU A 511 -4.90 10.88 2.11
C LEU A 511 -3.58 10.74 1.37
N GLY A 512 -3.62 10.98 0.06
CA GLY A 512 -2.41 11.23 -0.73
C GLY A 512 -2.03 12.70 -0.65
N ASP A 513 -0.75 13.01 -0.45
CA ASP A 513 -0.23 14.38 -0.52
C ASP A 513 0.86 14.45 -1.60
N VAL A 514 0.61 15.26 -2.62
CA VAL A 514 1.55 15.41 -3.76
C VAL A 514 2.66 16.36 -3.35
N GLY A 515 3.91 15.90 -3.37
CA GLY A 515 5.08 16.64 -2.94
C GLY A 515 5.67 17.55 -4.01
N PRO A 516 6.81 18.22 -3.70
CA PRO A 516 7.47 19.11 -4.64
C PRO A 516 8.31 18.32 -5.67
N ASP A 517 8.95 19.04 -6.60
CA ASP A 517 9.46 18.48 -7.86
C ASP A 517 10.97 18.26 -7.95
N SER A 518 11.75 18.57 -6.92
CA SER A 518 13.19 18.34 -6.94
C SER A 518 13.46 16.83 -7.09
N SER A 519 14.26 16.46 -8.08
CA SER A 519 14.67 15.07 -8.33
C SER A 519 15.92 14.65 -7.56
N VAL A 520 16.58 15.59 -6.88
CA VAL A 520 17.88 15.39 -6.21
C VAL A 520 17.85 15.88 -4.77
N ASP A 521 18.62 15.21 -3.92
CA ASP A 521 18.91 15.71 -2.58
C ASP A 521 19.98 16.81 -2.69
N ASP A 522 19.89 17.81 -1.82
CA ASP A 522 20.91 18.85 -1.68
C ASP A 522 21.19 19.06 -0.19
N ALA A 523 22.45 18.87 0.21
CA ALA A 523 22.87 18.92 1.61
C ALA A 523 22.61 20.28 2.28
N ASN A 524 22.41 21.34 1.51
CA ASN A 524 22.17 22.69 2.00
C ASN A 524 20.70 23.12 1.86
N ARG A 525 19.89 22.48 1.02
CA ARG A 525 18.46 22.80 0.84
C ARG A 525 17.54 21.81 1.55
N GLY A 526 17.84 20.51 1.47
CA GLY A 526 17.04 19.41 1.99
C GLY A 526 16.92 18.26 0.98
N VAL A 527 16.03 17.32 1.29
CA VAL A 527 15.81 16.14 0.45
C VAL A 527 15.03 16.45 -0.82
N ARG A 528 15.16 15.56 -1.82
CA ARG A 528 14.33 15.51 -3.02
C ARG A 528 12.84 15.43 -2.69
N GLY A 529 11.99 15.71 -3.68
CA GLY A 529 10.54 15.63 -3.54
C GLY A 529 10.06 14.20 -3.29
N HIS A 530 9.06 14.07 -2.43
CA HIS A 530 8.38 12.80 -2.11
C HIS A 530 6.87 12.99 -2.15
N ASP A 531 6.16 12.05 -2.75
CA ASP A 531 4.72 11.95 -2.56
C ASP A 531 4.46 11.10 -1.34
N GLU A 532 3.38 11.41 -0.63
CA GLU A 532 3.10 10.83 0.67
C GLU A 532 1.73 10.17 0.71
N ILE A 533 1.63 9.05 1.40
CA ILE A 533 0.37 8.57 1.96
C ILE A 533 0.41 8.87 3.44
N ASN A 534 -0.56 9.65 3.93
CA ASN A 534 -0.62 10.10 5.31
C ASN A 534 -1.73 9.36 6.08
N GLU A 535 -1.45 8.97 7.33
CA GLU A 535 -2.42 8.38 8.26
C GLU A 535 -2.74 9.34 9.41
N ILE A 536 -4.01 9.72 9.54
CA ILE A 536 -4.48 10.73 10.48
C ILE A 536 -5.34 10.08 11.56
N LYS A 537 -4.65 9.58 12.60
CA LYS A 537 -5.28 8.99 13.80
C LYS A 537 -5.91 10.01 14.74
N SER A 538 -5.39 11.24 14.73
CA SER A 538 -5.81 12.34 15.61
C SER A 538 -5.38 13.69 15.03
N PRO A 539 -5.93 14.82 15.50
CA PRO A 539 -5.47 16.15 15.09
C PRO A 539 -3.95 16.31 15.21
N GLY A 540 -3.30 16.94 14.24
CA GLY A 540 -1.84 17.08 14.24
C GLY A 540 -1.26 17.94 13.12
N ASN A 541 0.06 18.10 13.16
CA ASN A 541 0.87 18.75 12.12
C ASN A 541 1.65 17.68 11.33
N TYR A 542 1.52 17.69 10.01
CA TYR A 542 2.11 16.72 9.08
C TYR A 542 3.31 17.28 8.31
N GLY A 543 3.82 18.44 8.76
CA GLY A 543 5.20 18.84 8.53
C GLY A 543 5.43 19.80 7.37
N TRP A 544 4.67 19.71 6.27
CA TRP A 544 4.87 20.60 5.12
C TRP A 544 4.66 22.09 5.52
N PRO A 545 5.52 23.02 5.07
CA PRO A 545 6.64 22.86 4.13
C PRO A 545 8.02 22.69 4.77
N LEU A 546 8.08 22.48 6.09
CA LEU A 546 9.35 22.41 6.80
C LEU A 546 9.96 21.01 6.74
N PHE A 547 9.12 20.00 6.53
CA PHE A 547 9.49 18.59 6.44
C PHE A 547 8.73 17.89 5.32
N ILE A 548 9.24 16.73 4.91
CA ILE A 548 8.61 15.83 3.95
C ILE A 548 8.97 14.36 4.26
N GLY A 549 8.16 13.41 3.82
CA GLY A 549 8.32 11.98 4.03
C GLY A 549 8.37 11.60 5.51
N ASN A 550 9.45 10.95 5.93
CA ASN A 550 9.66 10.58 7.32
C ASN A 550 10.18 11.76 8.19
N ASN A 551 9.54 12.92 8.09
CA ASN A 551 10.00 14.18 8.68
C ASN A 551 11.42 14.60 8.24
N PHE A 552 11.82 14.29 7.00
CA PHE A 552 13.09 14.78 6.46
C PHE A 552 13.07 16.31 6.43
N PRO A 553 14.03 16.98 7.09
CA PRO A 553 13.97 18.43 7.25
C PRO A 553 14.47 19.14 6.00
N TYR A 554 13.80 20.24 5.65
CA TYR A 554 14.38 21.27 4.82
C TYR A 554 15.27 22.19 5.68
N HIS A 555 16.10 22.97 5.00
CA HIS A 555 16.97 23.96 5.63
C HIS A 555 16.37 25.36 5.52
N LYS A 556 16.68 26.20 6.51
CA LYS A 556 16.37 27.62 6.42
C LYS A 556 17.23 28.26 5.31
N HIS A 557 16.64 28.53 4.15
CA HIS A 557 17.32 29.17 3.03
C HIS A 557 17.04 30.68 3.00
N ASP A 558 18.08 31.49 2.84
CA ASP A 558 17.95 32.93 2.57
C ASP A 558 17.99 33.16 1.05
N PHE A 559 16.84 33.52 0.47
CA PHE A 559 16.65 33.72 -0.96
C PHE A 559 17.22 35.06 -1.49
N VAL A 560 17.78 35.90 -0.62
CA VAL A 560 18.51 37.12 -0.99
C VAL A 560 20.00 36.83 -1.08
N THR A 561 20.57 36.19 -0.06
CA THR A 561 22.02 35.93 0.03
C THR A 561 22.43 34.58 -0.56
N GLY A 562 21.49 33.66 -0.76
CA GLY A 562 21.73 32.27 -1.16
C GLY A 562 22.29 31.40 -0.04
N THR A 563 22.44 31.94 1.18
CA THR A 563 23.01 31.20 2.32
C THR A 563 22.02 30.25 2.96
N ASN A 564 22.52 29.14 3.49
CA ASN A 564 21.72 28.12 4.16
C ASN A 564 22.03 28.11 5.67
N GLY A 565 20.97 28.10 6.46
CA GLY A 565 21.00 27.94 7.91
C GLY A 565 20.80 26.50 8.35
N PRO A 566 20.53 26.27 9.65
CA PRO A 566 20.27 24.94 10.18
C PRO A 566 19.00 24.32 9.57
N ALA A 567 18.97 22.99 9.55
CA ALA A 567 17.78 22.20 9.29
C ALA A 567 16.68 22.52 10.31
N PHE A 568 15.41 22.46 9.90
CA PHE A 568 14.28 22.61 10.83
C PHE A 568 14.21 21.43 11.83
N ASP A 569 13.71 21.71 13.04
CA ASP A 569 13.54 20.71 14.10
C ASP A 569 12.09 20.18 14.11
N PRO A 570 11.85 18.88 13.81
CA PRO A 570 10.51 18.32 13.77
C PRO A 570 9.83 18.26 15.15
N ALA A 571 10.59 18.24 16.24
CA ALA A 571 10.03 18.26 17.59
C ALA A 571 9.53 19.65 18.00
N ARG A 572 10.07 20.70 17.40
CA ARG A 572 9.67 22.08 17.68
C ARG A 572 9.78 22.99 16.45
N PRO A 573 8.93 22.81 15.43
CA PRO A 573 9.05 23.54 14.18
C PRO A 573 8.77 25.03 14.38
N VAL A 574 9.52 25.88 13.67
CA VAL A 574 9.35 27.33 13.70
C VAL A 574 8.98 27.83 12.32
N ASN A 575 7.79 28.43 12.17
CA ASN A 575 7.34 29.01 10.92
C ASN A 575 8.23 30.23 10.55
N PRO A 576 8.95 30.20 9.42
CA PRO A 576 9.88 31.26 9.04
C PRO A 576 9.24 32.40 8.23
N SER A 577 7.98 32.27 7.84
CA SER A 577 7.32 33.24 6.95
C SER A 577 7.12 34.58 7.63
N ALA A 578 7.52 35.66 6.95
CA ALA A 578 7.20 37.03 7.36
C ALA A 578 5.69 37.33 7.26
N ARG A 579 4.91 36.46 6.59
CA ARG A 579 3.47 36.57 6.38
C ARG A 579 2.67 35.68 7.33
N ASN A 580 3.34 34.97 8.25
CA ASN A 580 2.67 34.15 9.26
C ASN A 580 1.87 35.05 10.22
N THR A 581 0.57 34.82 10.28
CA THR A 581 -0.35 35.53 11.19
C THR A 581 -0.76 34.67 12.40
N GLY A 582 -0.31 33.42 12.44
CA GLY A 582 -0.61 32.46 13.49
C GLY A 582 0.54 32.21 14.46
N MET A 583 0.57 31.01 15.03
CA MET A 583 1.63 30.59 15.94
C MET A 583 2.99 30.56 15.23
N LYS A 584 4.03 31.06 15.90
CA LYS A 584 5.40 31.00 15.40
C LYS A 584 6.04 29.64 15.64
N VAL A 585 5.81 29.05 16.81
CA VAL A 585 6.24 27.68 17.13
C VAL A 585 5.05 26.75 16.88
N LEU A 586 5.19 25.80 15.97
CA LEU A 586 4.13 24.91 15.55
C LEU A 586 4.07 23.64 16.42
N PRO A 587 2.96 22.90 16.42
CA PRO A 587 2.94 21.55 16.97
C PRO A 587 4.02 20.66 16.32
N PRO A 588 4.56 19.66 17.05
CA PRO A 588 5.53 18.72 16.49
C PRO A 588 5.03 18.07 15.20
N ALA A 589 5.93 17.91 14.23
CA ALA A 589 5.63 17.29 12.95
C ALA A 589 5.51 15.76 13.09
N ARG A 590 4.55 15.16 12.38
CA ARG A 590 4.34 13.73 12.30
C ARG A 590 4.75 13.22 10.91
N PRO A 591 5.47 12.10 10.84
CA PRO A 591 5.92 11.56 9.56
C PRO A 591 4.76 10.96 8.76
N ALA A 592 4.94 10.91 7.43
CA ALA A 592 4.07 10.17 6.53
C ALA A 592 4.11 8.66 6.79
N LEU A 593 3.01 7.96 6.48
CA LEU A 593 2.93 6.50 6.55
C LEU A 593 3.76 5.85 5.44
N LEU A 594 3.61 6.34 4.21
CA LEU A 594 4.41 5.96 3.04
C LEU A 594 4.96 7.22 2.39
N TYR A 595 6.15 7.13 1.80
CA TYR A 595 6.75 8.22 1.05
C TYR A 595 7.66 7.69 -0.06
N TYR A 596 7.62 8.32 -1.23
CA TYR A 596 8.40 7.87 -2.38
C TYR A 596 8.78 9.00 -3.34
N PRO A 597 10.02 9.00 -3.85
CA PRO A 597 10.49 9.99 -4.81
C PRO A 597 10.24 9.54 -6.27
N TYR A 598 10.69 10.36 -7.22
CA TYR A 598 10.59 10.04 -8.66
C TYR A 598 11.37 8.76 -9.01
N ASN A 599 12.53 8.56 -8.40
CA ASN A 599 13.32 7.34 -8.50
C ASN A 599 12.80 6.25 -7.54
N GLU A 600 13.41 5.07 -7.58
CA GLU A 600 13.04 3.98 -6.68
C GLU A 600 13.24 4.40 -5.22
N SER A 601 12.24 4.11 -4.38
CA SER A 601 12.33 4.33 -2.93
C SER A 601 13.19 3.24 -2.30
N SER A 602 14.15 3.64 -1.47
CA SER A 602 14.98 2.70 -0.70
C SER A 602 14.21 1.99 0.42
N VAL A 603 13.03 2.49 0.77
CA VAL A 603 12.20 1.95 1.85
C VAL A 603 10.95 1.25 1.31
N PHE A 604 10.39 1.75 0.20
CA PHE A 604 9.18 1.23 -0.42
C PHE A 604 9.36 1.04 -1.95
N PRO A 605 10.31 0.18 -2.38
CA PRO A 605 10.60 -0.03 -3.80
C PRO A 605 9.38 -0.49 -4.60
N GLU A 606 8.41 -1.14 -3.95
CA GLU A 606 7.17 -1.63 -4.56
C GLU A 606 6.28 -0.52 -5.13
N LEU A 607 6.53 0.74 -4.75
CA LEU A 607 5.82 1.92 -5.28
C LEU A 607 6.33 2.33 -6.67
N GLY A 608 7.44 1.74 -7.15
CA GLY A 608 7.96 1.93 -8.50
C GLY A 608 8.69 3.27 -8.71
N THR A 609 8.84 3.65 -9.97
CA THR A 609 9.54 4.88 -10.41
C THR A 609 8.69 5.67 -11.41
N GLY A 610 9.15 6.87 -11.78
CA GLY A 610 8.46 7.76 -12.72
C GLY A 610 7.70 8.89 -12.02
N GLY A 611 6.85 9.59 -12.76
CA GLY A 611 6.01 10.68 -12.25
C GLY A 611 5.20 10.27 -11.02
N ARG A 612 4.71 11.23 -10.24
CA ARG A 612 4.09 10.96 -8.94
C ARG A 612 2.83 11.80 -8.75
N SER A 613 1.79 11.15 -8.24
CA SER A 613 0.60 11.82 -7.71
C SER A 613 -0.17 10.84 -6.82
N ALA A 614 0.21 10.80 -5.54
CA ALA A 614 -0.36 9.89 -4.56
C ALA A 614 -1.86 10.13 -4.31
N THR A 615 -2.61 9.04 -4.16
CA THR A 615 -4.04 9.02 -3.81
C THR A 615 -4.36 7.84 -2.88
N ALA A 616 -5.43 7.94 -2.09
CA ALA A 616 -5.83 6.94 -1.11
C ALA A 616 -7.31 6.57 -1.24
N GLY A 617 -7.61 5.27 -1.22
CA GLY A 617 -8.96 4.70 -1.29
C GLY A 617 -9.56 4.23 0.03
N GLY A 618 -8.75 4.25 1.08
CA GLY A 618 -9.17 3.87 2.43
C GLY A 618 -8.96 2.39 2.74
N VAL A 619 -9.41 2.01 3.93
CA VAL A 619 -9.21 0.67 4.48
C VAL A 619 -10.40 -0.21 4.15
N TYR A 620 -10.15 -1.35 3.50
CA TYR A 620 -11.20 -2.31 3.22
C TYR A 620 -11.72 -2.91 4.53
N ARG A 621 -13.04 -2.86 4.73
CA ARG A 621 -13.72 -3.54 5.83
C ARG A 621 -14.75 -4.49 5.25
N ARG A 622 -14.43 -5.79 5.32
CA ARG A 622 -15.23 -6.84 4.69
C ARG A 622 -16.64 -6.86 5.25
N LEU A 623 -17.63 -6.73 4.36
CA LEU A 623 -19.04 -6.85 4.75
C LEU A 623 -19.38 -8.31 5.07
N LYS A 624 -20.32 -8.50 6.00
CA LYS A 624 -20.87 -9.83 6.30
C LYS A 624 -21.84 -10.32 5.20
N THR A 625 -22.47 -9.39 4.47
CA THR A 625 -23.48 -9.61 3.40
C THR A 625 -23.55 -8.36 2.50
N PRO A 626 -23.68 -8.46 1.16
CA PRO A 626 -23.79 -9.67 0.33
C PRO A 626 -22.43 -10.35 0.12
N ALA A 627 -22.42 -11.69 0.10
CA ALA A 627 -21.20 -12.49 0.27
C ALA A 627 -20.48 -12.91 -1.02
N THR A 628 -21.04 -12.66 -2.22
CA THR A 628 -20.55 -13.32 -3.45
C THR A 628 -19.43 -12.60 -4.18
N THR A 629 -19.32 -11.26 -4.10
CA THR A 629 -18.24 -10.50 -4.77
C THR A 629 -17.26 -9.83 -3.81
N ASN A 630 -17.54 -9.87 -2.49
CA ASN A 630 -16.65 -9.28 -1.48
C ASN A 630 -15.23 -9.77 -1.65
N LEU A 631 -14.26 -8.87 -1.52
CA LEU A 631 -12.86 -9.25 -1.52
C LEU A 631 -12.59 -10.26 -0.37
N PRO A 632 -11.70 -11.24 -0.58
CA PRO A 632 -11.41 -12.27 0.41
C PRO A 632 -10.90 -11.72 1.74
N VAL A 633 -10.96 -12.56 2.77
CA VAL A 633 -10.62 -12.20 4.17
C VAL A 633 -9.22 -11.61 4.28
N TRP A 634 -8.27 -12.04 3.44
CA TRP A 634 -6.92 -11.49 3.42
C TRP A 634 -6.88 -9.96 3.27
N TYR A 635 -7.79 -9.37 2.48
CA TYR A 635 -7.83 -7.92 2.26
C TYR A 635 -8.43 -7.14 3.45
N ASP A 636 -9.14 -7.81 4.37
CA ASP A 636 -9.83 -7.11 5.47
C ASP A 636 -8.84 -6.37 6.38
N GLY A 637 -9.06 -5.08 6.55
CA GLY A 637 -8.18 -4.19 7.32
C GLY A 637 -6.94 -3.69 6.58
N LYS A 638 -6.78 -3.97 5.29
CA LYS A 638 -5.70 -3.41 4.46
C LYS A 638 -6.09 -2.08 3.81
N LEU A 639 -5.10 -1.20 3.64
CA LEU A 639 -5.28 0.11 3.00
C LEU A 639 -5.09 -0.03 1.49
N PHE A 640 -5.95 0.61 0.71
CA PHE A 640 -5.83 0.70 -0.75
C PHE A 640 -5.35 2.08 -1.13
N ILE A 641 -4.34 2.14 -2.00
CA ILE A 641 -3.71 3.36 -2.49
C ILE A 641 -3.61 3.31 -4.01
N SER A 642 -3.49 4.47 -4.65
CA SER A 642 -3.07 4.56 -6.03
C SER A 642 -2.09 5.70 -6.26
N ASP A 643 -1.51 5.70 -7.44
CA ASP A 643 -0.81 6.85 -7.97
C ASP A 643 -1.42 7.20 -9.33
N PHE A 644 -1.85 8.45 -9.46
CA PHE A 644 -2.52 8.95 -10.65
C PHE A 644 -1.57 8.94 -11.87
N VAL A 645 -0.28 9.22 -11.71
CA VAL A 645 0.65 9.25 -12.85
C VAL A 645 1.13 7.85 -13.20
N ARG A 646 1.43 7.02 -12.19
CA ARG A 646 1.94 5.65 -12.38
C ARG A 646 0.84 4.63 -12.69
N SER A 647 -0.43 5.03 -12.58
CA SER A 647 -1.60 4.21 -12.95
C SER A 647 -1.68 2.86 -12.25
N TYR A 648 -1.17 2.76 -11.03
CA TYR A 648 -1.31 1.56 -10.21
C TYR A 648 -2.43 1.71 -9.18
N VAL A 649 -3.01 0.58 -8.79
CA VAL A 649 -3.73 0.43 -7.52
C VAL A 649 -3.01 -0.63 -6.70
N LYS A 650 -2.63 -0.30 -5.47
CA LYS A 650 -1.85 -1.19 -4.59
C LYS A 650 -2.54 -1.36 -3.24
N VAL A 651 -2.23 -2.47 -2.59
CA VAL A 651 -2.75 -2.85 -1.28
C VAL A 651 -1.60 -2.86 -0.27
N VAL A 652 -1.78 -2.13 0.81
CA VAL A 652 -0.83 -1.96 1.90
C VAL A 652 -1.32 -2.82 3.07
N ASP A 653 -0.51 -3.81 3.43
CA ASP A 653 -0.72 -4.65 4.60
C ASP A 653 0.04 -4.10 5.81
N PHE A 654 -0.55 -4.29 6.99
CA PHE A 654 0.02 -3.83 8.24
C PHE A 654 0.34 -5.00 9.17
N ASP A 655 1.34 -4.79 10.02
CA ASP A 655 1.57 -5.66 11.16
C ASP A 655 0.63 -5.35 12.33
N ASN A 656 0.78 -6.12 13.42
CA ASN A 656 -0.03 -5.97 14.63
C ASN A 656 0.22 -4.63 15.37
N GLN A 657 1.29 -3.91 15.03
CA GLN A 657 1.65 -2.60 15.57
C GLN A 657 1.21 -1.45 14.66
N GLY A 658 0.63 -1.76 13.49
CA GLY A 658 0.22 -0.77 12.49
C GLY A 658 1.36 -0.26 11.61
N GLN A 659 2.50 -0.97 11.57
CA GLN A 659 3.59 -0.68 10.64
C GLN A 659 3.34 -1.35 9.29
N VAL A 660 3.84 -0.75 8.21
CA VAL A 660 3.71 -1.30 6.85
C VAL A 660 4.55 -2.58 6.76
N ARG A 661 3.88 -3.69 6.49
CA ARG A 661 4.50 -5.00 6.35
C ARG A 661 4.88 -5.30 4.90
N GLN A 662 3.94 -5.03 3.99
CA GLN A 662 4.12 -5.26 2.56
C GLN A 662 3.18 -4.37 1.76
N ILE A 663 3.60 -4.09 0.53
CA ILE A 663 2.82 -3.39 -0.47
C ILE A 663 2.78 -4.32 -1.68
N VAL A 664 1.58 -4.59 -2.18
CA VAL A 664 1.40 -5.50 -3.31
C VAL A 664 0.48 -4.86 -4.34
N ASP A 665 0.68 -5.21 -5.61
CA ASP A 665 -0.29 -4.84 -6.65
C ASP A 665 -1.65 -5.46 -6.34
N LEU A 666 -2.70 -4.69 -6.63
CA LEU A 666 -4.07 -5.16 -6.48
C LEU A 666 -4.27 -6.42 -7.32
N ALA A 667 -3.97 -6.33 -8.62
CA ALA A 667 -3.98 -7.42 -9.57
C ALA A 667 -3.33 -7.03 -10.91
N PRO A 668 -2.58 -7.95 -11.55
CA PRO A 668 -1.86 -7.66 -12.80
C PRO A 668 -2.80 -7.41 -14.00
N ASN A 669 -4.00 -7.98 -13.99
CA ASN A 669 -5.01 -7.86 -15.04
C ASN A 669 -5.96 -6.67 -14.84
N VAL A 670 -5.87 -5.95 -13.71
CA VAL A 670 -6.69 -4.75 -13.44
C VAL A 670 -5.90 -3.51 -13.84
N LYS A 671 -6.13 -3.05 -15.08
CA LYS A 671 -5.58 -1.77 -15.56
C LYS A 671 -6.56 -0.64 -15.28
N ILE A 672 -6.09 0.48 -14.74
CA ILE A 672 -6.89 1.69 -14.53
C ILE A 672 -6.02 2.89 -14.94
N ASP A 673 -6.43 3.60 -15.98
CA ASP A 673 -5.66 4.75 -16.46
C ASP A 673 -5.91 5.96 -15.57
N ASN A 674 -4.83 6.47 -14.96
CA ASN A 674 -4.88 7.68 -14.14
C ASN A 674 -5.98 7.66 -13.08
N PRO A 675 -5.92 6.73 -12.10
CA PRO A 675 -6.89 6.67 -11.00
C PRO A 675 -6.83 7.97 -10.20
N ILE A 676 -7.94 8.71 -10.17
CA ILE A 676 -8.01 10.05 -9.60
C ILE A 676 -8.81 10.09 -8.29
N ASP A 677 -9.75 9.17 -8.12
CA ASP A 677 -10.56 9.01 -6.93
C ASP A 677 -10.95 7.54 -6.76
N MET A 678 -11.16 7.08 -5.52
CA MET A 678 -11.65 5.73 -5.27
C MET A 678 -12.28 5.61 -3.89
N MET A 679 -13.27 4.71 -3.76
CA MET A 679 -13.85 4.37 -2.45
C MET A 679 -14.51 3.00 -2.48
N PHE A 680 -14.72 2.43 -1.29
CA PHE A 680 -15.55 1.22 -1.15
C PHE A 680 -17.04 1.57 -1.22
N GLY A 681 -17.74 0.93 -2.15
CA GLY A 681 -19.17 1.09 -2.33
C GLY A 681 -20.01 0.40 -1.25
N PRO A 682 -21.32 0.69 -1.18
CA PRO A 682 -22.24 0.09 -0.22
C PRO A 682 -22.43 -1.43 -0.40
N ASP A 683 -21.96 -1.97 -1.52
CA ASP A 683 -21.94 -3.39 -1.84
C ASP A 683 -20.63 -4.10 -1.42
N GLY A 684 -19.69 -3.37 -0.82
CA GLY A 684 -18.42 -3.89 -0.32
C GLY A 684 -17.30 -3.99 -1.36
N ASN A 685 -17.49 -3.48 -2.58
CA ASN A 685 -16.47 -3.53 -3.63
C ASN A 685 -15.75 -2.20 -3.77
N LEU A 686 -14.51 -2.23 -4.26
CA LEU A 686 -13.76 -1.01 -4.56
C LEU A 686 -14.26 -0.42 -5.89
N TYR A 687 -14.54 0.87 -5.90
CA TYR A 687 -14.83 1.64 -7.10
C TYR A 687 -13.69 2.62 -7.34
N VAL A 688 -13.14 2.62 -8.55
CA VAL A 688 -12.00 3.47 -8.94
C VAL A 688 -12.42 4.34 -10.13
N LEU A 689 -12.32 5.65 -9.95
CA LEU A 689 -12.56 6.65 -10.96
C LEU A 689 -11.25 6.90 -11.73
N ALA A 690 -11.29 6.71 -13.04
CA ALA A 690 -10.20 6.95 -13.96
C ALA A 690 -10.41 8.28 -14.68
N TYR A 691 -9.39 9.14 -14.65
CA TYR A 691 -9.38 10.38 -15.42
C TYR A 691 -9.04 10.14 -16.90
N GLY A 692 -8.25 9.11 -17.19
CA GLY A 692 -7.74 8.79 -18.53
C GLY A 692 -6.51 9.59 -18.94
N PRO A 693 -5.85 9.22 -20.05
CA PRO A 693 -4.52 9.73 -20.38
C PRO A 693 -4.51 11.13 -21.01
N LYS A 694 -5.61 11.59 -21.62
CA LYS A 694 -5.68 12.92 -22.24
C LYS A 694 -6.17 13.95 -21.23
N TRP A 695 -5.36 14.99 -21.04
CA TRP A 695 -5.69 16.10 -20.18
C TRP A 695 -6.66 17.07 -20.85
N ASN A 696 -7.60 17.61 -20.08
CA ASN A 696 -8.57 18.62 -20.54
C ASN A 696 -9.45 18.16 -21.72
N ALA A 697 -9.71 16.85 -21.83
CA ALA A 697 -10.45 16.28 -22.94
C ALA A 697 -11.23 15.02 -22.53
N PRO A 698 -12.25 14.62 -23.32
CA PRO A 698 -12.86 13.31 -23.22
C PRO A 698 -11.85 12.18 -23.48
N ASN A 699 -11.96 11.10 -22.70
CA ASN A 699 -11.09 9.93 -22.77
C ASN A 699 -11.93 8.65 -22.89
N PRO A 700 -11.69 7.78 -23.89
CA PRO A 700 -12.41 6.51 -23.99
C PRO A 700 -12.27 5.62 -22.75
N THR A 701 -11.10 5.68 -22.10
CA THR A 701 -10.79 4.89 -20.89
C THR A 701 -11.07 5.63 -19.59
N SER A 702 -11.47 6.91 -19.61
CA SER A 702 -11.96 7.56 -18.40
C SER A 702 -13.34 7.04 -18.05
N GLY A 703 -13.61 6.91 -16.76
CA GLY A 703 -14.78 6.19 -16.31
C GLY A 703 -14.72 5.77 -14.87
N LEU A 704 -15.80 5.15 -14.41
CA LEU A 704 -15.86 4.51 -13.11
C LEU A 704 -15.82 2.99 -13.30
N TYR A 705 -14.98 2.34 -12.51
CA TYR A 705 -14.74 0.91 -12.59
C TYR A 705 -14.93 0.26 -11.24
N ARG A 706 -15.71 -0.83 -11.18
CA ARG A 706 -15.90 -1.64 -9.98
C ARG A 706 -14.92 -2.82 -10.02
N ILE A 707 -14.14 -2.98 -8.96
CA ILE A 707 -13.23 -4.12 -8.80
C ILE A 707 -13.98 -5.23 -8.09
N VAL A 708 -14.04 -6.41 -8.72
CA VAL A 708 -14.76 -7.57 -8.20
C VAL A 708 -13.85 -8.79 -8.12
N PHE A 709 -14.00 -9.55 -7.05
CA PHE A 709 -13.34 -10.83 -6.89
C PHE A 709 -14.20 -11.96 -7.47
N ARG A 710 -13.60 -12.84 -8.29
CA ARG A 710 -14.27 -14.03 -8.83
C ARG A 710 -13.99 -15.26 -7.93
N PRO A 711 -14.99 -15.79 -7.18
CA PRO A 711 -14.84 -17.03 -6.41
C PRO A 711 -14.66 -18.25 -7.35
N GLY A 712 -14.11 -19.36 -6.84
CA GLY A 712 -13.75 -20.56 -7.66
C GLY A 712 -12.25 -20.75 -7.90
N GLU A 713 -11.85 -21.79 -8.63
CA GLU A 713 -10.48 -21.89 -9.14
C GLU A 713 -10.29 -20.88 -10.27
N LEU A 714 -9.05 -20.47 -10.55
CA LEU A 714 -8.77 -19.88 -11.85
C LEU A 714 -9.13 -20.97 -12.85
N GLU A 715 -10.10 -20.73 -13.74
CA GLU A 715 -10.23 -21.56 -14.94
C GLU A 715 -8.81 -21.67 -15.50
N PRO A 716 -8.28 -22.89 -15.76
CA PRO A 716 -6.95 -23.03 -16.34
C PRO A 716 -6.92 -22.06 -17.49
N MET A 717 -5.94 -21.14 -17.50
CA MET A 717 -5.80 -20.18 -18.59
C MET A 717 -5.98 -20.99 -19.86
N ALA A 718 -7.16 -20.88 -20.48
CA ALA A 718 -7.37 -21.43 -21.80
C ALA A 718 -6.28 -20.71 -22.58
N ALA A 719 -5.24 -21.47 -22.95
CA ALA A 719 -3.95 -20.98 -23.39
C ALA A 719 -4.19 -19.71 -24.18
N ALA A 720 -3.87 -18.55 -23.56
CA ALA A 720 -4.49 -17.26 -23.84
C ALA A 720 -5.50 -17.35 -24.98
N VAL A 721 -6.80 -17.50 -24.70
CA VAL A 721 -7.80 -17.19 -25.72
C VAL A 721 -7.40 -15.81 -26.14
N ALA A 722 -6.78 -15.71 -27.31
CA ALA A 722 -6.30 -14.47 -27.84
C ALA A 722 -7.46 -13.52 -27.63
N GLU A 723 -7.24 -12.39 -26.94
CA GLU A 723 -8.07 -11.22 -27.21
C GLU A 723 -8.26 -11.25 -28.71
N ALA A 724 -9.50 -11.41 -29.17
CA ALA A 724 -9.79 -11.77 -30.56
C ALA A 724 -8.84 -10.97 -31.43
N PRO A 725 -7.92 -11.62 -32.17
CA PRO A 725 -6.67 -10.98 -32.56
C PRO A 725 -7.00 -9.65 -33.19
N VAL A 726 -6.62 -8.57 -32.52
CA VAL A 726 -6.69 -7.23 -33.10
C VAL A 726 -5.96 -7.38 -34.42
N SER A 727 -6.68 -7.24 -35.53
CA SER A 727 -6.12 -7.55 -36.83
C SER A 727 -4.82 -6.74 -36.99
N PRO A 728 -3.78 -7.26 -37.69
CA PRO A 728 -2.54 -6.52 -37.87
C PRO A 728 -2.75 -5.08 -38.36
N ALA A 729 -3.81 -4.85 -39.15
CA ALA A 729 -4.22 -3.52 -39.57
C ALA A 729 -4.79 -2.65 -38.45
N LEU A 730 -5.62 -3.19 -37.56
CA LEU A 730 -6.16 -2.44 -36.42
C LEU A 730 -5.07 -2.02 -35.43
N ALA A 731 -4.06 -2.87 -35.21
CA ALA A 731 -2.90 -2.53 -34.40
C ALA A 731 -2.10 -1.38 -35.03
N LEU A 732 -1.84 -1.45 -36.34
CA LEU A 732 -1.15 -0.40 -37.09
C LEU A 732 -1.95 0.92 -37.12
N ILE A 733 -3.29 0.85 -37.19
CA ILE A 733 -4.20 2.01 -37.14
C ILE A 733 -4.11 2.71 -35.78
N GLU A 734 -4.05 1.95 -34.69
CA GLU A 734 -3.94 2.47 -33.33
C GLU A 734 -2.56 3.06 -33.07
N GLU A 735 -1.48 2.33 -33.41
CA GLU A 735 -0.09 2.75 -33.23
C GLU A 735 0.20 4.06 -33.96
N ASN A 736 -0.31 4.21 -35.19
CA ASN A 736 -0.06 5.38 -36.04
C ASN A 736 -1.18 6.43 -35.95
N ALA A 737 -2.12 6.27 -35.01
CA ALA A 737 -3.23 7.19 -34.76
C ALA A 737 -4.03 7.55 -36.03
N CYS A 738 -4.20 6.61 -36.97
CA CYS A 738 -4.78 6.87 -38.29
C CYS A 738 -6.25 7.35 -38.20
N LEU A 739 -6.98 6.92 -37.15
CA LEU A 739 -8.35 7.37 -36.87
C LEU A 739 -8.44 8.85 -36.49
N SER A 740 -7.32 9.55 -36.28
CA SER A 740 -7.34 11.00 -36.03
C SER A 740 -7.76 11.78 -37.28
N CYS A 741 -7.45 11.27 -38.47
CA CYS A 741 -7.72 11.93 -39.75
C CYS A 741 -8.76 11.18 -40.60
N HIS A 742 -8.87 9.86 -40.46
CA HIS A 742 -9.77 9.01 -41.23
C HIS A 742 -10.62 8.13 -40.30
N GLN A 743 -11.90 8.46 -40.11
CA GLN A 743 -12.81 7.54 -39.39
C GLN A 743 -13.23 6.39 -40.30
N ILE A 744 -13.80 5.33 -39.71
CA ILE A 744 -14.24 4.15 -40.49
C ILE A 744 -15.48 4.49 -41.33
N ASP A 745 -16.48 5.12 -40.71
CA ASP A 745 -17.82 5.29 -41.29
C ASP A 745 -18.20 6.73 -41.67
N GLU A 746 -17.44 7.72 -41.19
CA GLU A 746 -17.76 9.14 -41.37
C GLU A 746 -16.54 9.97 -41.81
N GLU A 747 -16.78 11.10 -42.47
CA GLU A 747 -15.71 12.01 -42.84
C GLU A 747 -15.14 12.72 -41.61
N SER A 748 -13.84 12.96 -41.59
CA SER A 748 -13.14 13.76 -40.57
C SER A 748 -12.28 14.81 -41.29
N VAL A 749 -10.97 14.82 -41.08
CA VAL A 749 -10.01 15.65 -41.83
C VAL A 749 -9.90 15.13 -43.27
N GLY A 750 -9.95 13.81 -43.45
CA GLY A 750 -10.04 13.12 -44.73
C GLY A 750 -11.32 12.29 -44.88
N PRO A 751 -11.53 11.64 -46.05
CA PRO A 751 -12.66 10.74 -46.27
C PRO A 751 -12.65 9.55 -45.31
N SER A 752 -13.82 8.98 -45.03
CA SER A 752 -13.95 7.73 -44.27
C SER A 752 -13.28 6.56 -44.99
N TYR A 753 -12.89 5.51 -44.27
CA TYR A 753 -12.37 4.30 -44.90
C TYR A 753 -13.38 3.67 -45.86
N LYS A 754 -14.68 3.67 -45.54
CA LYS A 754 -15.73 3.20 -46.48
C LYS A 754 -15.77 3.98 -47.78
N GLN A 755 -15.62 5.30 -47.73
CA GLN A 755 -15.57 6.11 -48.96
C GLN A 755 -14.31 5.81 -49.77
N VAL A 756 -13.16 5.67 -49.11
CA VAL A 756 -11.91 5.27 -49.79
C VAL A 756 -12.06 3.89 -50.44
N ALA A 757 -12.66 2.94 -49.74
CA ALA A 757 -12.96 1.60 -50.25
C ALA A 757 -13.86 1.68 -51.48
N GLU A 758 -14.97 2.41 -51.40
CA GLU A 758 -15.94 2.57 -52.49
C GLU A 758 -15.31 3.21 -53.73
N LYS A 759 -14.51 4.27 -53.57
CA LYS A 759 -13.88 4.97 -54.71
C LYS A 759 -12.84 4.13 -55.45
N TYR A 760 -12.14 3.24 -54.74
CA TYR A 760 -11.02 2.47 -55.29
C TYR A 760 -11.31 0.98 -55.48
N ARG A 761 -12.53 0.51 -55.21
CA ARG A 761 -12.93 -0.90 -55.27
C ARG A 761 -12.62 -1.58 -56.59
N ASP A 762 -12.86 -0.89 -57.72
CA ASP A 762 -12.73 -1.47 -59.07
C ASP A 762 -11.35 -1.23 -59.70
N ARG A 763 -10.39 -0.72 -58.92
CA ARG A 763 -9.05 -0.41 -59.40
C ARG A 763 -8.14 -1.64 -59.30
N ALA A 764 -7.51 -2.03 -60.41
CA ALA A 764 -6.65 -3.22 -60.48
C ALA A 764 -5.41 -3.16 -59.56
N ASP A 765 -4.89 -1.97 -59.28
CA ASP A 765 -3.73 -1.71 -58.41
C ASP A 765 -4.11 -1.02 -57.07
N ALA A 766 -5.34 -1.22 -56.58
CA ALA A 766 -5.88 -0.47 -55.45
C ALA A 766 -5.02 -0.52 -54.17
N VAL A 767 -4.53 -1.72 -53.80
CA VAL A 767 -3.71 -1.91 -52.58
C VAL A 767 -2.40 -1.14 -52.69
N ASP A 768 -1.65 -1.31 -53.80
CA ASP A 768 -0.38 -0.63 -54.01
C ASP A 768 -0.57 0.90 -54.14
N TYR A 769 -1.65 1.33 -54.80
CA TYR A 769 -1.97 2.76 -54.91
C TYR A 769 -2.24 3.40 -53.54
N ILE A 770 -3.07 2.78 -52.70
CA ILE A 770 -3.41 3.30 -51.37
C ILE A 770 -2.17 3.25 -50.46
N ALA A 771 -1.40 2.16 -50.48
CA ALA A 771 -0.15 2.05 -49.72
C ALA A 771 0.88 3.13 -50.11
N GLY A 772 0.97 3.44 -51.40
CA GLY A 772 1.78 4.55 -51.92
C GLY A 772 1.29 5.91 -51.41
N ARG A 773 -0.03 6.13 -51.35
CA ARG A 773 -0.62 7.36 -50.80
C ARG A 773 -0.43 7.51 -49.30
N ILE A 774 -0.50 6.43 -48.53
CA ILE A 774 -0.23 6.45 -47.08
C ILE A 774 1.23 6.91 -46.85
N GLY A 775 2.18 6.39 -47.62
CA GLY A 775 3.59 6.75 -47.47
C GLY A 775 3.94 8.16 -47.92
N ALA A 776 3.34 8.65 -49.01
CA ALA A 776 3.70 9.94 -49.61
C ALA A 776 2.78 11.11 -49.22
N GLY A 777 1.68 10.83 -48.51
CA GLY A 777 0.60 11.80 -48.29
C GLY A 777 -0.19 12.11 -49.57
N SER A 778 -1.20 12.97 -49.47
CA SER A 778 -1.98 13.38 -50.64
C SER A 778 -2.67 14.73 -50.48
N THR A 779 -2.86 15.45 -51.58
CA THR A 779 -3.59 16.73 -51.61
C THR A 779 -4.48 16.77 -52.84
N GLY A 780 -5.69 17.33 -52.73
CA GLY A 780 -6.59 17.61 -53.87
C GLY A 780 -7.32 16.40 -54.48
N VAL A 781 -7.12 15.18 -53.97
CA VAL A 781 -7.74 13.94 -54.52
C VAL A 781 -9.25 13.85 -54.24
N TRP A 782 -9.72 14.53 -53.20
CA TRP A 782 -11.10 14.50 -52.72
C TRP A 782 -11.78 15.89 -52.72
N GLY A 783 -11.21 16.87 -53.44
CA GLY A 783 -11.75 18.24 -53.48
C GLY A 783 -11.57 19.05 -52.18
N SER A 784 -11.06 18.44 -51.11
CA SER A 784 -10.71 19.13 -49.84
C SER A 784 -9.40 19.92 -49.98
N PRO A 785 -9.32 21.15 -49.41
CA PRO A 785 -8.09 21.96 -49.40
C PRO A 785 -7.02 21.45 -48.43
N HIS A 786 -7.33 20.45 -47.59
CA HIS A 786 -6.41 19.90 -46.60
C HIS A 786 -5.50 18.82 -47.19
N ALA A 787 -4.19 18.99 -47.00
CA ALA A 787 -3.20 17.97 -47.34
C ALA A 787 -3.18 16.89 -46.26
N MET A 788 -3.24 15.61 -46.67
CA MET A 788 -3.02 14.47 -45.78
C MET A 788 -1.51 14.28 -45.56
N PRO A 789 -1.06 14.15 -44.30
CA PRO A 789 0.36 13.96 -43.99
C PRO A 789 0.89 12.62 -44.52
N ALA A 790 2.18 12.60 -44.84
CA ALA A 790 2.91 11.41 -45.25
C ALA A 790 3.30 10.57 -44.03
N PHE A 791 3.13 9.24 -44.11
CA PHE A 791 3.56 8.28 -43.09
C PHE A 791 4.81 7.50 -43.57
N GLU A 792 5.92 8.22 -43.73
CA GLU A 792 7.19 7.67 -44.24
C GLU A 792 7.85 6.65 -43.28
N GLY A 793 7.46 6.68 -42.00
CA GLY A 793 7.95 5.75 -40.98
C GLY A 793 7.32 4.35 -41.00
N ILE A 794 6.27 4.12 -41.80
CA ILE A 794 5.59 2.83 -41.91
C ILE A 794 6.18 2.06 -43.11
N SER A 795 6.56 0.80 -42.88
CA SER A 795 7.11 -0.08 -43.92
C SER A 795 6.14 -0.24 -45.10
N GLU A 796 6.65 -0.57 -46.29
CA GLU A 796 5.80 -0.77 -47.46
C GLU A 796 4.80 -1.92 -47.23
N ASP A 797 5.23 -3.00 -46.61
CA ASP A 797 4.39 -4.17 -46.31
C ASP A 797 3.28 -3.82 -45.31
N ASP A 798 3.58 -3.05 -44.26
CA ASP A 798 2.58 -2.60 -43.28
C ASP A 798 1.58 -1.62 -43.90
N ARG A 799 2.04 -0.76 -44.83
CA ARG A 799 1.14 0.11 -45.61
C ARG A 799 0.21 -0.69 -46.51
N LYS A 800 0.64 -1.84 -47.04
CA LYS A 800 -0.21 -2.76 -47.81
C LYS A 800 -1.22 -3.49 -46.91
N VAL A 801 -0.85 -3.83 -45.68
CA VAL A 801 -1.77 -4.36 -44.66
C VAL A 801 -2.87 -3.34 -44.35
N LEU A 802 -2.50 -2.08 -44.12
CA LEU A 802 -3.45 -0.98 -43.91
C LEU A 802 -4.35 -0.76 -45.13
N ALA A 803 -3.79 -0.70 -46.33
CA ALA A 803 -4.54 -0.52 -47.58
C ALA A 803 -5.56 -1.64 -47.82
N THR A 804 -5.18 -2.89 -47.55
CA THR A 804 -6.07 -4.05 -47.66
C THR A 804 -7.23 -3.96 -46.67
N TYR A 805 -6.97 -3.55 -45.43
CA TYR A 805 -8.02 -3.34 -44.43
C TYR A 805 -8.98 -2.22 -44.83
N ILE A 806 -8.46 -1.08 -45.33
CA ILE A 806 -9.27 0.05 -45.77
C ILE A 806 -10.20 -0.37 -46.91
N LEU A 807 -9.70 -1.14 -47.89
CA LEU A 807 -10.51 -1.64 -49.02
C LEU A 807 -11.57 -2.67 -48.61
N ALA A 808 -11.45 -3.26 -47.42
CA ALA A 808 -12.38 -4.24 -46.89
C ALA A 808 -13.53 -3.61 -46.05
N GLN A 809 -13.51 -2.31 -45.82
CA GLN A 809 -14.59 -1.56 -45.14
C GLN A 809 -15.77 -1.33 -46.08
#